data_AF-A0A7X5YCI5-F1
#
_entry.id   AF-A0A7X5YCI5-F1
#
_cell.length_a   1.000
_cell.length_b   1.000
_cell.length_c   1.000
_cell.angle_alpha   90.00
_cell.angle_beta   90.00
_cell.angle_gamma   90.00
#
_symmetry.space_group_name_H-M   'P 1'
#
loop_
_entity.id
_entity.type
_entity.pdbx_description
1 polymer ?
#
loop_
_entity_poly.entity_id
_entity_poly.type
_entity_poly.pdbx_seq_one_letter_code
_entity_poly.pdbx_strand_id
1 'polypeptide(L)'
;MKGIVLCLMFVTLFLVAGGCHRGTDGKQGLKVLYVGFNPDRELPPRNFAHGAGIAESRYEKDMRERMPAFEKLLKQYFVKVQTVDARDYEESMTEEFDVIVFDGVPEPVYPKQEEAETELAPVAKKLADVVDTKALFAAHYFSDQYNKPTLFVGDKAGILGAALGLKLNWYCRCLDAHAYDVRGDHPIFQGPLPVDMTYERRLAPSSAISGVEGVTTPGVMDMWRVQTEGYREGGRERYRQGLVAFGDGFEENGDGERIAGGVSDKYRNAVAIGRHGNFFMWGFAADPNYMTETAQRVFINAICYISKFDGKVPVTRKYENGYVTREKLRQQLALFERDTFEHYREARMTYNEKLMELKREVEDLNAAGKEVPGDLMGQAWPQPQKVMEYEEYLNSYLKRDRERAGCSDAEEYRVYLKENMDYFYGGTGNFSFRVDRDLKQLGIAVGDVKGLERAIELLEGSPEEREKGERLLARYSMENFSTAAEWKTWLDEVRDRLIFSEACGYKFVDKVKGMAINWIDKTQGGVQQDNPVSVLAMRIGKEIQVQFTMKEGFHIYANSGEEGAYVLTDVKFEYPRGIEPDGKLKVPEGKAYEADSKVKIYEKKVTLVQPVKVIPADNKGVIICTVTYQACDDMICMPPVTEEIEVINL
;
A
#
# COMPACT_ATOMS: atom_id res chain seq x y z
N MET A 1 28.37 31.56 60.58
CA MET A 1 29.67 30.88 60.84
C MET A 1 29.38 29.46 61.29
N LYS A 2 29.95 28.47 60.57
CA LYS A 2 30.39 27.10 60.96
C LYS A 2 29.73 26.44 62.19
N GLY A 3 29.23 25.19 62.18
CA GLY A 3 29.25 24.14 61.16
C GLY A 3 28.80 22.76 61.69
N ILE A 4 28.79 21.80 60.75
CA ILE A 4 29.01 20.34 60.84
C ILE A 4 27.87 19.42 61.36
N VAL A 5 27.09 18.93 60.39
CA VAL A 5 26.77 17.51 60.02
C VAL A 5 26.72 16.43 61.13
N LEU A 6 25.53 15.86 61.36
CA LEU A 6 25.25 14.41 61.38
C LEU A 6 23.72 14.18 61.45
N CYS A 7 23.09 13.60 60.41
CA CYS A 7 21.72 13.09 60.51
C CYS A 7 21.67 11.64 60.03
N LEU A 8 21.44 10.75 60.99
CA LEU A 8 21.30 9.31 60.84
C LEU A 8 19.97 8.92 60.19
N MET A 9 20.05 7.82 59.44
CA MET A 9 19.00 7.09 58.74
C MET A 9 17.78 6.77 59.61
N PHE A 10 16.59 6.96 59.02
CA PHE A 10 15.38 6.21 59.34
C PHE A 10 14.73 5.77 58.01
N VAL A 11 14.95 4.52 57.62
CA VAL A 11 14.12 3.82 56.61
C VAL A 11 13.62 2.55 57.28
N THR A 12 12.35 2.59 57.68
CA THR A 12 11.61 1.46 58.23
C THR A 12 11.23 0.50 57.11
N LEU A 13 11.73 -0.74 57.26
CA LEU A 13 11.27 -1.96 56.63
C LEU A 13 9.74 -2.13 56.71
N PHE A 14 9.11 -2.47 55.59
CA PHE A 14 7.94 -3.34 55.57
C PHE A 14 8.21 -4.49 54.58
N LEU A 15 8.49 -5.66 55.16
CA LEU A 15 8.64 -6.96 54.50
C LEU A 15 7.38 -7.78 54.75
N VAL A 16 6.47 -7.88 53.77
CA VAL A 16 5.49 -8.96 53.52
C VAL A 16 5.00 -8.70 52.07
N ALA A 17 5.06 -9.55 51.05
CA ALA A 17 5.12 -11.00 50.94
C ALA A 17 6.04 -11.42 49.77
N GLY A 18 7.07 -12.22 50.07
CA GLY A 18 7.74 -13.06 49.08
C GLY A 18 6.96 -14.37 48.94
N GLY A 19 5.82 -14.33 48.25
CA GLY A 19 5.09 -15.52 47.81
C GLY A 19 5.66 -15.99 46.48
N CYS A 20 6.19 -17.21 46.45
CA CYS A 20 6.69 -17.88 45.25
C CYS A 20 5.72 -17.75 44.05
N HIS A 21 6.16 -17.10 42.98
CA HIS A 21 5.76 -17.43 41.62
C HIS A 21 7.02 -17.87 40.88
N ARG A 22 7.17 -19.18 40.69
CA ARG A 22 8.11 -19.75 39.74
C ARG A 22 7.53 -19.54 38.32
N GLY A 23 8.33 -18.94 37.43
CA GLY A 23 8.30 -19.27 36.00
C GLY A 23 7.83 -18.20 35.01
N THR A 24 8.47 -17.03 34.95
CA THR A 24 8.60 -16.26 33.69
C THR A 24 9.97 -15.58 33.67
N ASP A 25 10.92 -16.11 32.89
CA ASP A 25 12.31 -15.66 32.77
C ASP A 25 12.45 -14.28 32.06
N GLY A 26 11.81 -13.22 32.59
CA GLY A 26 11.86 -11.87 32.00
C GLY A 26 11.13 -11.71 30.66
N LYS A 27 10.35 -12.71 30.24
CA LYS A 27 9.51 -12.66 29.03
C LYS A 27 8.32 -11.71 29.20
N GLN A 28 7.87 -11.14 28.09
CA GLN A 28 6.63 -10.38 27.99
C GLN A 28 5.43 -11.30 28.21
N GLY A 29 4.48 -10.88 29.04
CA GLY A 29 3.30 -11.67 29.44
C GLY A 29 2.25 -11.90 28.35
N LEU A 30 2.63 -11.80 27.06
CA LEU A 30 1.74 -11.97 25.92
C LEU A 30 1.78 -13.39 25.36
N LYS A 31 0.65 -13.83 24.83
CA LYS A 31 0.47 -15.05 24.04
C LYS A 31 0.39 -14.66 22.57
N VAL A 32 1.27 -15.21 21.75
CA VAL A 32 1.37 -14.88 20.32
C VAL A 32 1.07 -16.11 19.46
N LEU A 33 0.15 -15.95 18.50
CA LEU A 33 -0.05 -16.92 17.42
C LEU A 33 0.68 -16.43 16.17
N TYR A 34 1.53 -17.26 15.60
CA TYR A 34 2.20 -17.00 14.32
C TYR A 34 1.58 -17.88 13.24
N VAL A 35 1.11 -17.25 12.17
CA VAL A 35 0.49 -17.89 11.01
C VAL A 35 1.44 -17.79 9.82
N GLY A 36 1.95 -18.94 9.36
CA GLY A 36 2.94 -19.04 8.28
C GLY A 36 2.86 -20.39 7.56
N PHE A 37 3.93 -20.84 6.90
CA PHE A 37 3.94 -22.17 6.25
C PHE A 37 4.81 -23.16 7.01
N ASN A 38 4.27 -24.35 7.27
CA ASN A 38 5.01 -25.42 7.93
C ASN A 38 6.06 -26.00 6.97
N PRO A 39 7.36 -25.96 7.32
CA PRO A 39 8.42 -26.46 6.45
C PRO A 39 8.40 -27.97 6.20
N ASP A 40 7.69 -28.74 7.03
CA ASP A 40 7.58 -30.21 6.90
C ASP A 40 6.47 -30.63 5.91
N ARG A 41 5.63 -29.67 5.46
CA ARG A 41 4.59 -29.90 4.45
C ARG A 41 5.10 -29.52 3.06
N GLU A 42 4.30 -29.86 2.05
CA GLU A 42 4.47 -29.31 0.71
C GLU A 42 4.38 -27.78 0.78
N LEU A 43 5.42 -27.13 0.27
CA LEU A 43 5.50 -25.68 0.19
C LEU A 43 4.47 -25.19 -0.83
N PRO A 44 3.87 -24.01 -0.60
CA PRO A 44 3.08 -23.40 -1.66
C PRO A 44 3.97 -23.15 -2.89
N PRO A 45 3.36 -23.02 -4.08
CA PRO A 45 4.10 -22.64 -5.29
C PRO A 45 4.58 -21.19 -5.20
N ARG A 46 5.70 -20.89 -5.89
CA ARG A 46 6.23 -19.52 -5.97
C ARG A 46 5.34 -18.68 -6.87
N ASN A 47 4.46 -17.90 -6.27
CA ASN A 47 3.46 -17.12 -6.97
C ASN A 47 3.26 -15.75 -6.32
N PHE A 48 2.25 -15.00 -6.75
CA PHE A 48 1.99 -13.66 -6.25
C PHE A 48 1.76 -13.61 -4.73
N ALA A 49 1.03 -14.57 -4.17
CA ALA A 49 0.71 -14.65 -2.74
C ALA A 49 1.90 -15.18 -1.91
N HIS A 50 2.79 -15.97 -2.52
CA HIS A 50 3.88 -16.66 -1.85
C HIS A 50 5.22 -16.44 -2.53
N GLY A 51 6.04 -15.58 -1.93
CA GLY A 51 7.44 -15.36 -2.35
C GLY A 51 7.60 -14.71 -3.73
N ALA A 52 6.59 -13.99 -4.24
CA ALA A 52 6.83 -13.17 -5.41
C ALA A 52 7.87 -12.07 -5.13
N GLY A 53 8.69 -11.79 -6.14
CA GLY A 53 9.81 -10.86 -6.04
C GLY A 53 11.13 -11.50 -5.60
N ILE A 54 11.14 -12.65 -4.90
CA ILE A 54 12.38 -13.35 -4.55
C ILE A 54 12.96 -14.08 -5.77
N ALA A 55 14.29 -14.26 -5.80
CA ALA A 55 14.94 -15.14 -6.76
C ALA A 55 14.48 -16.60 -6.60
N GLU A 56 14.23 -17.29 -7.72
CA GLU A 56 13.79 -18.68 -7.73
C GLU A 56 14.74 -19.60 -6.96
N SER A 57 16.06 -19.39 -7.10
CA SER A 57 17.10 -20.13 -6.39
C SER A 57 17.05 -20.00 -4.87
N ARG A 58 16.36 -18.99 -4.34
CA ARG A 58 16.23 -18.73 -2.90
C ARG A 58 14.89 -19.14 -2.32
N TYR A 59 13.87 -19.35 -3.16
CA TYR A 59 12.49 -19.51 -2.73
C TYR A 59 12.30 -20.66 -1.73
N GLU A 60 12.78 -21.86 -2.06
CA GLU A 60 12.58 -23.03 -1.20
C GLU A 60 13.25 -22.85 0.16
N LYS A 61 14.49 -22.36 0.17
CA LYS A 61 15.23 -22.11 1.41
C LYS A 61 14.53 -21.06 2.26
N ASP A 62 14.17 -19.92 1.68
CA ASP A 62 13.42 -18.86 2.35
C ASP A 62 12.14 -19.44 2.97
N MET A 63 11.27 -20.07 2.19
CA MET A 63 10.00 -20.61 2.68
C MET A 63 10.16 -21.63 3.81
N ARG A 64 11.21 -22.47 3.81
CA ARG A 64 11.45 -23.45 4.88
C ARG A 64 12.01 -22.83 6.16
N GLU A 65 12.81 -21.77 6.06
CA GLU A 65 13.50 -21.20 7.22
C GLU A 65 12.64 -20.18 7.98
N ARG A 66 11.65 -19.56 7.32
CA ARG A 66 10.83 -18.47 7.88
C ARG A 66 10.10 -18.81 9.18
N MET A 67 9.22 -19.81 9.15
CA MET A 67 8.42 -20.16 10.33
C MET A 67 9.32 -20.56 11.52
N PRO A 68 10.34 -21.43 11.35
CA PRO A 68 11.29 -21.73 12.42
C PRO A 68 12.04 -20.50 12.96
N ALA A 69 12.44 -19.57 12.09
CA ALA A 69 13.15 -18.35 12.49
C ALA A 69 12.26 -17.44 13.35
N PHE A 70 11.01 -17.19 12.93
CA PHE A 70 10.04 -16.44 13.71
C PHE A 70 9.68 -17.14 15.01
N GLU A 71 9.41 -18.45 14.99
CA GLU A 71 9.12 -19.20 16.20
C GLU A 71 10.24 -19.09 17.24
N LYS A 72 11.49 -19.25 16.79
CA LYS A 72 12.68 -19.12 17.64
C LYS A 72 12.76 -17.72 18.25
N LEU A 73 12.61 -16.66 17.44
CA LEU A 73 12.66 -15.28 17.93
C LEU A 73 11.54 -15.02 18.95
N LEU A 74 10.30 -15.35 18.60
CA LEU A 74 9.13 -15.09 19.45
C LEU A 74 9.21 -15.85 20.78
N LYS A 75 9.64 -17.11 20.78
CA LYS A 75 9.79 -17.92 22.01
C LYS A 75 10.83 -17.37 22.98
N GLN A 76 11.77 -16.53 22.52
CA GLN A 76 12.70 -15.85 23.42
C GLN A 76 12.00 -14.80 24.27
N TYR A 77 10.98 -14.13 23.73
CA TYR A 77 10.42 -12.92 24.34
C TYR A 77 8.99 -13.07 24.87
N PHE A 78 8.24 -14.10 24.49
CA PHE A 78 6.83 -14.27 24.88
C PHE A 78 6.57 -15.55 25.69
N VAL A 79 5.61 -15.48 26.61
CA VAL A 79 5.29 -16.59 27.54
C VAL A 79 4.64 -17.79 26.84
N LYS A 80 3.79 -17.54 25.82
CA LYS A 80 3.20 -18.58 24.97
C LYS A 80 3.37 -18.17 23.52
N VAL A 81 3.92 -19.08 22.72
CA VAL A 81 4.01 -18.93 21.27
C VAL A 81 3.52 -20.21 20.63
N GLN A 82 2.60 -20.10 19.69
CA GLN A 82 2.17 -21.19 18.83
C GLN A 82 2.36 -20.79 17.38
N THR A 83 2.77 -21.75 16.56
CA THR A 83 2.77 -21.62 15.10
C THR A 83 1.63 -22.45 14.53
N VAL A 84 1.05 -21.99 13.43
CA VAL A 84 0.07 -22.74 12.65
C VAL A 84 0.37 -22.58 11.17
N ASP A 85 0.17 -23.65 10.40
CA ASP A 85 0.19 -23.56 8.94
C ASP A 85 -0.99 -22.71 8.49
N ALA A 86 -0.78 -21.78 7.56
CA ALA A 86 -1.80 -20.84 7.13
C ALA A 86 -3.05 -21.56 6.57
N ARG A 87 -2.87 -22.74 5.99
CA ARG A 87 -3.97 -23.59 5.48
C ARG A 87 -4.86 -24.16 6.59
N ASP A 88 -4.32 -24.25 7.80
CA ASP A 88 -5.00 -24.81 8.97
C ASP A 88 -5.46 -23.69 9.94
N TYR A 89 -5.26 -22.42 9.59
CA TYR A 89 -5.67 -21.30 10.43
C TYR A 89 -7.20 -21.19 10.47
N GLU A 90 -7.75 -21.10 11.67
CA GLU A 90 -9.15 -20.76 11.92
C GLU A 90 -9.22 -19.54 12.84
N GLU A 91 -10.16 -18.63 12.59
CA GLU A 91 -10.33 -17.41 13.40
C GLU A 91 -10.59 -17.71 14.88
N SER A 92 -11.25 -18.82 15.20
CA SER A 92 -11.49 -19.31 16.56
C SER A 92 -10.19 -19.52 17.36
N MET A 93 -9.08 -19.84 16.68
CA MET A 93 -7.79 -20.02 17.34
C MET A 93 -7.33 -18.73 18.03
N THR A 94 -7.74 -17.56 17.52
CA THR A 94 -7.33 -16.26 18.04
C THR A 94 -7.88 -15.94 19.44
N GLU A 95 -8.89 -16.67 19.92
CA GLU A 95 -9.45 -16.51 21.26
C GLU A 95 -8.42 -16.79 22.37
N GLU A 96 -7.48 -17.71 22.12
CA GLU A 96 -6.45 -18.09 23.08
C GLU A 96 -5.22 -17.16 23.12
N PHE A 97 -5.13 -16.20 22.20
CA PHE A 97 -3.95 -15.37 21.98
C PHE A 97 -4.26 -13.88 22.08
N ASP A 98 -3.24 -13.10 22.45
CA ASP A 98 -3.33 -11.66 22.61
C ASP A 98 -2.96 -10.92 21.32
N VAL A 99 -2.04 -11.48 20.52
CA VAL A 99 -1.59 -10.92 19.24
C VAL A 99 -1.43 -12.03 18.20
N ILE A 100 -1.89 -11.76 16.99
CA ILE A 100 -1.75 -12.66 15.84
C ILE A 100 -0.76 -12.06 14.84
N VAL A 101 0.24 -12.83 14.41
CA VAL A 101 1.25 -12.44 13.44
C VAL A 101 1.03 -13.22 12.15
N PHE A 102 0.75 -12.52 11.05
CA PHE A 102 0.57 -13.13 9.73
C PHE A 102 1.78 -12.89 8.84
N ASP A 103 2.46 -13.99 8.48
CA ASP A 103 3.50 -14.07 7.44
C ASP A 103 3.07 -15.01 6.29
N GLY A 104 1.95 -15.73 6.47
CA GLY A 104 1.25 -16.51 5.46
C GLY A 104 -0.12 -15.91 5.10
N VAL A 105 -0.66 -16.32 3.95
CA VAL A 105 -2.06 -16.03 3.56
C VAL A 105 -2.88 -17.25 3.97
N PRO A 106 -3.84 -17.12 4.90
CA PRO A 106 -4.71 -18.23 5.28
C PRO A 106 -5.79 -18.50 4.23
N GLU A 107 -6.53 -19.59 4.39
CA GLU A 107 -7.72 -19.83 3.58
C GLU A 107 -8.78 -18.74 3.83
N PRO A 108 -9.51 -18.29 2.78
CA PRO A 108 -10.51 -17.24 2.94
C PRO A 108 -11.75 -17.75 3.69
N VAL A 109 -12.34 -16.87 4.51
CA VAL A 109 -13.66 -17.05 5.11
C VAL A 109 -14.76 -16.90 4.04
N TYR A 110 -14.54 -16.03 3.05
CA TYR A 110 -15.43 -15.85 1.90
C TYR A 110 -14.67 -15.47 0.61
N PRO A 111 -15.03 -16.06 -0.56
CA PRO A 111 -15.98 -17.17 -0.72
C PRO A 111 -15.42 -18.47 -0.12
N LYS A 112 -16.29 -19.32 0.44
CA LYS A 112 -15.84 -20.64 0.91
C LYS A 112 -15.43 -21.51 -0.27
N GLN A 113 -14.44 -22.38 -0.09
CA GLN A 113 -13.90 -23.25 -1.13
C GLN A 113 -14.99 -24.08 -1.86
N GLU A 114 -16.01 -24.53 -1.12
CA GLU A 114 -17.17 -25.27 -1.66
C GLU A 114 -18.07 -24.40 -2.56
N GLU A 115 -18.22 -23.09 -2.27
CA GLU A 115 -19.01 -22.16 -3.09
C GLU A 115 -18.24 -21.74 -4.36
N ALA A 116 -16.91 -21.69 -4.29
CA ALA A 116 -16.03 -21.45 -5.44
C ALA A 116 -16.06 -22.61 -6.46
N GLU A 117 -16.33 -23.84 -6.00
CA GLU A 117 -16.45 -25.02 -6.86
C GLU A 117 -17.80 -25.11 -7.58
N THR A 118 -18.86 -24.41 -7.11
CA THR A 118 -20.22 -24.53 -7.64
C THR A 118 -20.66 -23.50 -8.68
N GLU A 119 -19.84 -22.51 -9.04
CA GLU A 119 -20.16 -21.60 -10.17
C GLU A 119 -19.19 -21.63 -11.36
N LEU A 120 -18.02 -22.28 -11.29
CA LEU A 120 -17.01 -22.18 -12.37
C LEU A 120 -16.17 -23.44 -12.66
N ALA A 121 -16.40 -24.59 -12.01
CA ALA A 121 -15.61 -25.80 -12.27
C ALA A 121 -16.38 -26.74 -13.21
N PRO A 122 -15.93 -26.96 -14.46
CA PRO A 122 -14.98 -28.06 -14.64
C PRO A 122 -14.06 -27.97 -15.89
N VAL A 123 -13.31 -26.89 -16.16
CA VAL A 123 -12.26 -26.94 -17.22
C VAL A 123 -11.07 -25.99 -16.96
N ALA A 124 -10.37 -26.14 -15.85
CA ALA A 124 -9.03 -25.54 -15.74
C ALA A 124 -8.15 -26.43 -14.88
N LYS A 125 -7.19 -27.10 -15.52
CA LYS A 125 -6.10 -27.72 -14.78
C LYS A 125 -5.19 -26.56 -14.34
N LYS A 126 -5.53 -25.93 -13.20
CA LYS A 126 -4.80 -24.78 -12.61
C LYS A 126 -3.30 -24.94 -12.87
N LEU A 127 -2.70 -23.99 -13.59
CA LEU A 127 -1.26 -23.79 -13.51
C LEU A 127 -0.96 -23.57 -12.03
N ALA A 128 -0.31 -24.53 -11.36
CA ALA A 128 -0.12 -24.50 -9.91
C ALA A 128 0.53 -23.19 -9.43
N ASP A 129 1.32 -22.53 -10.28
CA ASP A 129 2.05 -21.29 -9.98
C ASP A 129 1.26 -19.99 -10.26
N VAL A 130 0.02 -20.08 -10.73
CA VAL A 130 -0.81 -18.91 -11.07
C VAL A 130 -1.89 -18.70 -10.01
N VAL A 131 -1.95 -17.48 -9.45
CA VAL A 131 -2.98 -17.07 -8.49
C VAL A 131 -3.86 -16.02 -9.14
N ASP A 132 -5.18 -16.22 -9.08
CA ASP A 132 -6.12 -15.15 -9.40
C ASP A 132 -6.01 -14.06 -8.33
N THR A 133 -5.36 -12.96 -8.69
CA THR A 133 -5.12 -11.88 -7.74
C THR A 133 -6.35 -11.01 -7.53
N LYS A 134 -7.29 -10.92 -8.47
CA LYS A 134 -8.57 -10.22 -8.23
C LYS A 134 -9.34 -10.95 -7.13
N ALA A 135 -9.42 -12.29 -7.22
CA ALA A 135 -9.99 -13.11 -6.18
C ALA A 135 -9.21 -12.97 -4.86
N LEU A 136 -7.87 -12.98 -4.91
CA LEU A 136 -7.01 -12.86 -3.73
C LEU A 136 -7.26 -11.58 -2.92
N PHE A 137 -7.39 -10.42 -3.58
CA PHE A 137 -7.61 -9.12 -2.91
C PHE A 137 -9.07 -8.86 -2.55
N ALA A 138 -10.02 -9.50 -3.25
CA ALA A 138 -11.45 -9.41 -2.94
C ALA A 138 -11.90 -10.41 -1.86
N ALA A 139 -11.09 -11.43 -1.56
CA ALA A 139 -11.40 -12.42 -0.56
C ALA A 139 -11.37 -11.83 0.87
N HIS A 140 -12.30 -12.31 1.71
CA HIS A 140 -12.34 -11.97 3.12
C HIS A 140 -11.63 -13.07 3.91
N TYR A 141 -10.54 -12.73 4.58
CA TYR A 141 -9.76 -13.65 5.44
C TYR A 141 -10.15 -13.55 6.92
N PHE A 142 -11.02 -12.60 7.25
CA PHE A 142 -11.50 -12.33 8.60
C PHE A 142 -13.01 -12.13 8.55
N SER A 143 -13.70 -12.53 9.61
CA SER A 143 -15.10 -12.21 9.82
C SER A 143 -15.29 -10.72 10.10
N ASP A 144 -16.52 -10.24 9.93
CA ASP A 144 -16.90 -8.86 10.29
C ASP A 144 -16.74 -8.57 11.79
N GLN A 145 -16.63 -9.62 12.63
CA GLN A 145 -16.48 -9.50 14.07
C GLN A 145 -15.01 -9.48 14.51
N TYR A 146 -14.07 -9.74 13.59
CA TYR A 146 -12.65 -9.80 13.91
C TYR A 146 -12.12 -8.47 14.47
N ASN A 147 -11.58 -8.51 15.68
CA ASN A 147 -11.15 -7.32 16.41
C ASN A 147 -9.83 -7.49 17.18
N LYS A 148 -9.11 -8.58 16.92
CA LYS A 148 -7.86 -8.94 17.63
C LYS A 148 -6.66 -8.11 17.17
N PRO A 149 -5.72 -7.76 18.06
CA PRO A 149 -4.45 -7.17 17.68
C PRO A 149 -3.71 -8.04 16.67
N THR A 150 -3.36 -7.43 15.53
CA THR A 150 -2.81 -8.15 14.37
C THR A 150 -1.58 -7.44 13.84
N LEU A 151 -0.51 -8.19 13.60
CA LEU A 151 0.67 -7.71 12.91
C LEU A 151 0.83 -8.46 11.58
N PHE A 152 0.91 -7.70 10.49
CA PHE A 152 1.20 -8.22 9.16
C PHE A 152 2.68 -8.04 8.82
N VAL A 153 3.29 -9.09 8.26
CA VAL A 153 4.67 -9.05 7.75
C VAL A 153 4.64 -8.86 6.24
N GLY A 154 5.39 -7.89 5.74
CA GLY A 154 5.57 -7.64 4.31
C GLY A 154 4.26 -7.36 3.56
N ASP A 155 4.08 -8.06 2.45
CA ASP A 155 2.96 -7.87 1.53
C ASP A 155 1.62 -8.42 2.02
N LYS A 156 1.62 -9.11 3.18
CA LYS A 156 0.41 -9.63 3.81
C LYS A 156 -0.53 -8.53 4.29
N ALA A 157 -0.01 -7.36 4.65
CA ALA A 157 -0.84 -6.22 5.02
C ALA A 157 -1.75 -5.77 3.86
N GLY A 158 -1.18 -5.69 2.66
CA GLY A 158 -1.91 -5.30 1.47
C GLY A 158 -2.92 -6.36 1.01
N ILE A 159 -2.59 -7.65 1.12
CA ILE A 159 -3.47 -8.75 0.71
C ILE A 159 -4.62 -8.94 1.72
N LEU A 160 -4.29 -9.17 2.99
CA LEU A 160 -5.27 -9.52 4.02
C LEU A 160 -6.08 -8.30 4.49
N GLY A 161 -5.54 -7.09 4.33
CA GLY A 161 -6.19 -5.84 4.69
C GLY A 161 -7.09 -5.23 3.61
N ALA A 162 -7.07 -5.75 2.39
CA ALA A 162 -7.77 -5.14 1.25
C ALA A 162 -9.29 -5.13 1.41
N ALA A 163 -9.90 -6.31 1.62
CA ALA A 163 -11.34 -6.43 1.83
C ALA A 163 -11.83 -5.68 3.09
N LEU A 164 -10.94 -5.48 4.08
CA LEU A 164 -11.24 -4.68 5.27
C LEU A 164 -11.15 -3.16 5.03
N GLY A 165 -10.69 -2.71 3.87
CA GLY A 165 -10.48 -1.29 3.58
C GLY A 165 -9.42 -0.64 4.49
N LEU A 166 -8.36 -1.39 4.87
CA LEU A 166 -7.31 -0.83 5.71
C LEU A 166 -6.51 0.24 4.96
N LYS A 167 -6.08 1.29 5.67
CA LYS A 167 -5.11 2.27 5.18
C LYS A 167 -3.72 1.64 4.92
N LEU A 168 -3.47 0.43 5.45
CA LEU A 168 -2.29 -0.43 5.22
C LEU A 168 -2.30 -1.09 3.83
N ASN A 169 -2.79 -0.36 2.82
CA ASN A 169 -3.15 -0.89 1.52
C ASN A 169 -1.94 -1.28 0.66
N TRP A 170 -2.21 -1.95 -0.46
CA TRP A 170 -1.19 -2.19 -1.48
C TRP A 170 -0.88 -0.91 -2.26
N TYR A 171 0.14 -0.16 -1.85
CA TYR A 171 0.66 0.93 -2.68
C TYR A 171 1.76 0.44 -3.62
N CYS A 172 2.70 -0.35 -3.09
CA CYS A 172 3.74 -0.99 -3.88
C CYS A 172 4.45 -2.09 -3.09
N ARG A 173 4.69 -3.24 -3.73
CA ARG A 173 5.67 -4.22 -3.24
C ARG A 173 7.05 -3.90 -3.81
N CYS A 174 7.67 -2.86 -3.27
CA CYS A 174 8.99 -2.37 -3.67
C CYS A 174 9.80 -1.81 -2.50
N LEU A 175 9.44 -2.14 -1.25
CA LEU A 175 10.22 -1.72 -0.09
C LEU A 175 11.51 -2.53 0.00
N ASP A 176 12.62 -1.83 0.15
CA ASP A 176 13.98 -2.36 0.26
C ASP A 176 14.49 -2.42 1.71
N ALA A 177 15.79 -2.61 1.95
CA ALA A 177 16.36 -2.88 3.27
C ALA A 177 16.32 -1.73 4.30
N HIS A 178 16.06 -0.49 3.89
CA HIS A 178 16.26 0.69 4.73
C HIS A 178 14.97 1.48 4.99
N ALA A 179 14.79 1.92 6.24
CA ALA A 179 13.76 2.84 6.67
C ALA A 179 14.30 4.29 6.73
N TYR A 180 13.44 5.27 6.50
CA TYR A 180 13.73 6.70 6.71
C TYR A 180 12.52 7.40 7.34
N ASP A 181 12.68 8.66 7.74
CA ASP A 181 11.66 9.42 8.50
C ASP A 181 11.14 8.62 9.71
N VAL A 182 12.05 7.94 10.41
CA VAL A 182 11.74 7.11 11.58
C VAL A 182 11.33 8.02 12.74
N ARG A 183 10.13 7.81 13.29
CA ARG A 183 9.68 8.47 14.52
C ARG A 183 10.35 7.83 15.73
N GLY A 184 11.59 8.23 16.01
CA GLY A 184 12.41 7.61 17.07
C GLY A 184 11.80 7.70 18.48
N ASP A 185 10.89 8.64 18.73
CA ASP A 185 10.13 8.79 19.98
C ASP A 185 8.93 7.83 20.09
N HIS A 186 8.54 7.17 19.00
CA HIS A 186 7.45 6.22 18.98
C HIS A 186 7.72 5.03 19.93
N PRO A 187 6.72 4.51 20.66
CA PRO A 187 6.91 3.47 21.69
C PRO A 187 7.72 2.25 21.25
N ILE A 188 7.62 1.82 19.99
CA ILE A 188 8.36 0.64 19.49
C ILE A 188 9.88 0.82 19.50
N PHE A 189 10.37 2.07 19.48
CA PHE A 189 11.78 2.41 19.58
C PHE A 189 12.21 2.76 21.00
N GLN A 190 11.29 2.70 21.96
CA GLN A 190 11.55 3.07 23.36
C GLN A 190 11.50 1.84 24.28
N GLY A 191 10.69 0.84 23.94
CA GLY A 191 10.60 -0.40 24.71
C GLY A 191 9.43 -1.28 24.30
N PRO A 192 9.21 -2.41 25.00
CA PRO A 192 9.86 -2.80 26.27
C PRO A 192 11.31 -3.29 26.15
N LEU A 193 11.78 -3.70 24.97
CA LEU A 193 13.19 -4.04 24.76
C LEU A 193 13.98 -2.77 24.44
N PRO A 194 15.17 -2.58 25.06
CA PRO A 194 16.04 -1.48 24.70
C PRO A 194 16.54 -1.69 23.26
N VAL A 195 16.48 -0.63 22.48
CA VAL A 195 16.98 -0.58 21.10
C VAL A 195 18.06 0.49 21.00
N ASP A 196 19.12 0.18 20.25
CA ASP A 196 20.15 1.14 19.89
C ASP A 196 20.01 1.43 18.40
N MET A 197 19.55 2.64 18.09
CA MET A 197 19.22 3.04 16.72
C MET A 197 20.46 3.64 16.06
N THR A 198 21.02 2.92 15.11
CA THR A 198 22.11 3.39 14.25
C THR A 198 21.56 3.81 12.90
N TYR A 199 22.01 4.98 12.42
CA TYR A 199 21.63 5.52 11.13
C TYR A 199 22.82 5.62 10.19
N GLU A 200 22.59 5.32 8.93
CA GLU A 200 23.53 5.53 7.83
C GLU A 200 23.10 6.79 7.07
N ARG A 201 24.05 7.70 6.85
CA ARG A 201 23.79 8.90 6.04
C ARG A 201 23.95 8.58 4.55
N ARG A 202 22.81 8.40 3.87
CA ARG A 202 22.73 7.85 2.51
C ARG A 202 22.18 8.86 1.53
N LEU A 203 22.42 8.62 0.25
CA LEU A 203 21.76 9.38 -0.81
C LEU A 203 20.25 9.21 -0.70
N ALA A 204 19.48 10.29 -0.77
CA ALA A 204 18.02 10.19 -0.74
C ALA A 204 17.52 9.36 -1.93
N PRO A 205 16.53 8.46 -1.78
CA PRO A 205 16.02 7.70 -2.91
C PRO A 205 15.40 8.64 -3.95
N SER A 206 15.61 8.36 -5.24
CA SER A 206 15.08 9.19 -6.34
C SER A 206 13.57 9.41 -6.25
N SER A 207 12.83 8.38 -5.83
CA SER A 207 11.39 8.43 -5.56
C SER A 207 11.01 9.35 -4.40
N ALA A 208 11.81 9.41 -3.34
CA ALA A 208 11.55 10.25 -2.16
C ALA A 208 11.80 11.75 -2.43
N ILE A 209 12.59 12.07 -3.45
CA ILE A 209 12.82 13.44 -3.93
C ILE A 209 11.90 13.81 -5.11
N SER A 210 11.05 12.88 -5.57
CA SER A 210 10.10 13.12 -6.66
C SER A 210 8.76 13.64 -6.14
N GLY A 211 7.94 14.21 -7.03
CA GLY A 211 6.65 14.79 -6.67
C GLY A 211 6.75 16.07 -5.84
N VAL A 212 5.60 16.68 -5.55
CA VAL A 212 5.52 17.89 -4.72
C VAL A 212 5.94 17.62 -3.28
N GLU A 213 5.78 16.37 -2.84
CA GLU A 213 6.15 15.81 -1.55
C GLU A 213 7.67 15.66 -1.38
N GLY A 214 8.39 15.57 -2.50
CA GLY A 214 9.84 15.38 -2.55
C GLY A 214 10.65 16.68 -2.69
N VAL A 215 9.96 17.82 -2.82
CA VAL A 215 10.58 19.13 -3.07
C VAL A 215 11.48 19.55 -1.91
N THR A 216 11.00 19.38 -0.69
CA THR A 216 11.75 19.71 0.54
C THR A 216 12.50 18.50 1.12
N THR A 217 12.56 17.40 0.37
CA THR A 217 13.37 16.23 0.78
C THR A 217 14.85 16.56 0.67
N PRO A 218 15.64 16.41 1.75
CA PRO A 218 17.09 16.57 1.72
C PRO A 218 17.74 15.66 0.66
N GLY A 219 18.81 16.12 0.01
CA GLY A 219 19.53 15.30 -0.97
C GLY A 219 20.21 14.06 -0.38
N VAL A 220 20.47 14.09 0.92
CA VAL A 220 20.99 12.97 1.72
C VAL A 220 20.16 12.84 2.99
N MET A 221 19.91 11.62 3.43
CA MET A 221 19.02 11.34 4.56
C MET A 221 19.66 10.30 5.48
N ASP A 222 19.35 10.41 6.77
CA ASP A 222 19.66 9.36 7.74
C ASP A 222 18.66 8.22 7.57
N MET A 223 19.18 7.01 7.38
CA MET A 223 18.38 5.81 7.16
C MET A 223 18.78 4.71 8.11
N TRP A 224 17.78 4.01 8.64
CA TRP A 224 17.98 2.85 9.51
C TRP A 224 17.94 1.57 8.68
N ARG A 225 19.01 0.77 8.73
CA ARG A 225 19.06 -0.55 8.09
C ARG A 225 18.25 -1.57 8.89
N VAL A 226 17.15 -2.03 8.31
CA VAL A 226 16.21 -2.97 8.94
C VAL A 226 16.56 -4.41 8.60
N GLN A 227 16.95 -4.66 7.35
CA GLN A 227 17.27 -5.99 6.82
C GLN A 227 18.76 -6.06 6.47
N THR A 228 19.37 -7.24 6.62
CA THR A 228 20.78 -7.45 6.30
C THR A 228 21.05 -7.45 4.80
N GLU A 229 20.05 -7.78 3.99
CA GLU A 229 20.11 -7.78 2.52
C GLU A 229 18.83 -7.16 1.92
N GLY A 230 19.00 -6.31 0.92
CA GLY A 230 17.92 -5.70 0.14
C GLY A 230 17.65 -6.42 -1.18
N TYR A 231 16.46 -6.25 -1.76
CA TYR A 231 16.15 -6.82 -3.07
C TYR A 231 16.91 -6.13 -4.21
N ARG A 232 17.34 -4.87 -3.98
CA ARG A 232 18.15 -4.10 -4.94
C ARG A 232 19.63 -4.48 -4.87
N GLU A 233 20.08 -5.07 -3.77
CA GLU A 233 21.49 -5.42 -3.53
C GLU A 233 21.88 -6.75 -4.19
N GLY A 234 20.95 -7.71 -4.30
CA GLY A 234 21.24 -9.11 -4.67
C GLY A 234 21.20 -9.46 -6.17
N GLY A 235 20.92 -8.51 -7.07
CA GLY A 235 20.88 -8.76 -8.53
C GLY A 235 19.99 -9.94 -8.93
N ARG A 236 20.57 -10.98 -9.56
CA ARG A 236 19.84 -12.20 -9.97
C ARG A 236 19.46 -13.12 -8.81
N GLU A 237 20.12 -12.99 -7.67
CA GLU A 237 19.84 -13.71 -6.43
C GLU A 237 19.11 -12.83 -5.40
N ARG A 238 18.35 -11.84 -5.88
CA ARG A 238 17.65 -10.88 -5.02
C ARG A 238 16.81 -11.54 -3.91
N TYR A 239 16.84 -10.90 -2.75
CA TYR A 239 16.00 -11.23 -1.61
C TYR A 239 14.55 -10.74 -1.79
N ARG A 240 13.68 -11.05 -0.83
CA ARG A 240 12.23 -10.74 -0.88
C ARG A 240 11.98 -9.23 -0.79
N GLN A 241 11.04 -8.74 -1.59
CA GLN A 241 10.56 -7.36 -1.57
C GLN A 241 9.56 -7.14 -0.44
N GLY A 242 9.66 -6.01 0.26
CA GLY A 242 8.63 -5.57 1.22
C GLY A 242 7.52 -4.74 0.57
N LEU A 243 6.56 -4.33 1.39
CA LEU A 243 5.42 -3.52 1.02
C LEU A 243 5.53 -2.11 1.61
N VAL A 244 5.15 -1.11 0.82
CA VAL A 244 4.74 0.20 1.33
C VAL A 244 3.25 0.43 1.11
N ALA A 245 2.61 1.13 2.05
CA ALA A 245 1.25 1.63 1.94
C ALA A 245 1.21 3.11 1.54
N PHE A 246 0.04 3.57 1.10
CA PHE A 246 -0.15 4.93 0.60
C PHE A 246 -0.19 5.93 1.76
N GLY A 247 0.59 7.01 1.67
CA GLY A 247 0.81 7.92 2.80
C GLY A 247 -0.15 9.09 2.96
N ASP A 248 -0.80 9.52 1.88
CA ASP A 248 -1.67 10.70 1.95
C ASP A 248 -2.98 10.36 2.66
N GLY A 249 -3.39 11.21 3.61
CA GLY A 249 -4.55 10.96 4.47
C GLY A 249 -4.41 9.79 5.45
N PHE A 250 -3.24 9.15 5.54
CA PHE A 250 -3.05 7.94 6.35
C PHE A 250 -3.36 8.16 7.84
N GLU A 251 -2.95 9.31 8.38
CA GLU A 251 -3.11 9.65 9.80
C GLU A 251 -4.34 10.52 10.08
N GLU A 252 -5.16 10.77 9.06
CA GLU A 252 -6.41 11.52 9.22
C GLU A 252 -7.29 10.83 10.28
N ASN A 253 -7.87 11.62 11.18
CA ASN A 253 -8.77 11.19 12.26
C ASN A 253 -8.16 10.35 13.41
N GLY A 254 -6.85 10.09 13.39
CA GLY A 254 -6.10 9.52 14.53
C GLY A 254 -6.27 8.01 14.75
N ASP A 255 -7.01 7.30 13.89
CA ASP A 255 -7.10 5.84 13.91
C ASP A 255 -5.92 5.17 13.17
N GLY A 256 -5.24 5.91 12.30
CA GLY A 256 -4.01 5.55 11.61
C GLY A 256 -2.78 6.27 12.15
N GLU A 257 -1.61 5.64 12.04
CA GLU A 257 -0.32 6.18 12.51
C GLU A 257 0.83 5.76 11.58
N ARG A 258 1.53 6.73 11.00
CA ARG A 258 2.73 6.50 10.17
C ARG A 258 3.95 6.52 11.07
N ILE A 259 4.63 5.39 11.21
CA ILE A 259 5.78 5.27 12.13
C ILE A 259 7.10 5.47 11.39
N ALA A 260 7.22 4.95 10.17
CA ALA A 260 8.40 5.13 9.32
C ALA A 260 8.04 5.06 7.83
N GLY A 261 8.80 5.78 7.01
CA GLY A 261 8.91 5.53 5.57
C GLY A 261 10.00 4.51 5.26
N GLY A 262 10.26 4.27 3.98
CA GLY A 262 11.33 3.36 3.59
C GLY A 262 11.69 3.44 2.11
N VAL A 263 12.90 2.98 1.80
CA VAL A 263 13.47 3.01 0.46
C VAL A 263 12.59 2.16 -0.46
N SER A 264 11.89 2.80 -1.39
CA SER A 264 10.95 2.18 -2.31
C SER A 264 10.83 3.00 -3.58
N ASP A 265 10.06 2.56 -4.58
CA ASP A 265 9.81 3.33 -5.81
C ASP A 265 8.64 4.31 -5.67
N LYS A 266 8.28 4.68 -4.44
CA LYS A 266 7.13 5.55 -4.13
C LYS A 266 7.56 6.82 -3.40
N TYR A 267 6.71 7.84 -3.46
CA TYR A 267 6.96 9.15 -2.85
C TYR A 267 7.29 9.05 -1.36
N ARG A 268 7.99 10.06 -0.83
CA ARG A 268 8.49 10.08 0.56
C ARG A 268 7.43 9.80 1.62
N ASN A 269 6.19 10.21 1.38
CA ASN A 269 5.11 10.01 2.33
C ASN A 269 4.67 8.54 2.47
N ALA A 270 5.09 7.64 1.58
CA ALA A 270 4.80 6.21 1.67
C ALA A 270 5.12 5.64 3.06
N VAL A 271 4.32 4.68 3.49
CA VAL A 271 4.36 4.10 4.84
C VAL A 271 4.99 2.72 4.77
N ALA A 272 6.14 2.53 5.41
CA ALA A 272 6.79 1.22 5.53
C ALA A 272 6.46 0.53 6.86
N ILE A 273 6.29 1.32 7.93
CA ILE A 273 5.81 0.86 9.23
C ILE A 273 4.66 1.76 9.65
N GLY A 274 3.52 1.17 9.98
CA GLY A 274 2.35 1.93 10.41
C GLY A 274 1.26 1.07 11.04
N ARG A 275 0.29 1.73 11.68
CA ARG A 275 -0.86 1.10 12.34
C ARG A 275 -2.16 1.68 11.78
N HIS A 276 -3.21 0.87 11.73
CA HIS A 276 -4.59 1.30 11.48
C HIS A 276 -5.54 0.49 12.37
N GLY A 277 -6.16 1.13 13.37
CA GLY A 277 -6.92 0.43 14.41
C GLY A 277 -6.07 -0.64 15.12
N ASN A 278 -6.61 -1.86 15.21
CA ASN A 278 -5.99 -3.06 15.77
C ASN A 278 -5.02 -3.77 14.81
N PHE A 279 -4.73 -3.19 13.64
CA PHE A 279 -3.82 -3.76 12.65
C PHE A 279 -2.51 -2.97 12.57
N PHE A 280 -1.39 -3.68 12.51
CA PHE A 280 -0.04 -3.15 12.37
C PHE A 280 0.61 -3.73 11.12
N MET A 281 1.25 -2.88 10.33
CA MET A 281 2.07 -3.30 9.18
C MET A 281 3.55 -3.16 9.52
N TRP A 282 4.25 -4.29 9.52
CA TRP A 282 5.70 -4.36 9.37
C TRP A 282 5.99 -4.61 7.90
N GLY A 283 6.16 -3.56 7.11
CA GLY A 283 6.24 -3.68 5.65
C GLY A 283 7.50 -4.39 5.14
N PHE A 284 8.55 -4.52 5.96
CA PHE A 284 9.77 -5.25 5.60
C PHE A 284 9.50 -6.75 5.56
N ALA A 285 10.19 -7.46 4.65
CA ALA A 285 9.85 -8.85 4.31
C ALA A 285 10.80 -9.90 4.90
N ALA A 286 11.90 -9.49 5.52
CA ALA A 286 12.88 -10.36 6.13
C ALA A 286 12.27 -11.20 7.25
N ASP A 287 12.67 -12.46 7.29
CA ASP A 287 12.55 -13.24 8.51
C ASP A 287 13.69 -12.89 9.50
N PRO A 288 13.61 -13.34 10.76
CA PRO A 288 14.59 -12.98 11.76
C PRO A 288 16.05 -13.28 11.39
N ASN A 289 16.36 -14.27 10.53
CA ASN A 289 17.74 -14.52 10.12
C ASN A 289 18.31 -13.41 9.22
N TYR A 290 17.43 -12.61 8.60
CA TYR A 290 17.79 -11.51 7.72
C TYR A 290 17.40 -10.13 8.29
N MET A 291 16.91 -10.07 9.54
CA MET A 291 16.74 -8.81 10.28
C MET A 291 18.04 -8.42 10.96
N THR A 292 18.32 -7.11 11.08
CA THR A 292 19.35 -6.62 12.01
C THR A 292 18.92 -6.91 13.46
N GLU A 293 19.86 -6.98 14.40
CA GLU A 293 19.52 -7.20 15.83
C GLU A 293 18.58 -6.11 16.36
N THR A 294 18.82 -4.85 15.99
CA THR A 294 17.92 -3.74 16.31
C THR A 294 16.53 -3.95 15.71
N ALA A 295 16.43 -4.39 14.46
CA ALA A 295 15.14 -4.69 13.83
C ALA A 295 14.37 -5.82 14.51
N GLN A 296 15.04 -6.89 14.92
CA GLN A 296 14.40 -7.97 15.70
C GLN A 296 13.79 -7.41 17.00
N ARG A 297 14.52 -6.54 17.72
CA ARG A 297 14.01 -5.93 18.97
C ARG A 297 12.84 -4.98 18.71
N VAL A 298 12.93 -4.13 17.69
CA VAL A 298 11.83 -3.23 17.30
C VAL A 298 10.59 -4.04 16.86
N PHE A 299 10.77 -5.16 16.15
CA PHE A 299 9.69 -6.07 15.76
C PHE A 299 8.97 -6.65 16.99
N ILE A 300 9.71 -7.09 18.01
CA ILE A 300 9.12 -7.55 19.28
C ILE A 300 8.40 -6.41 20.02
N ASN A 301 8.97 -5.21 20.02
CA ASN A 301 8.33 -4.03 20.60
C ASN A 301 7.04 -3.66 19.84
N ALA A 302 6.98 -3.86 18.52
CA ALA A 302 5.77 -3.67 17.71
C ALA A 302 4.64 -4.63 18.12
N ILE A 303 4.95 -5.90 18.39
CA ILE A 303 3.98 -6.87 18.94
C ILE A 303 3.46 -6.40 20.31
N CYS A 304 4.35 -5.91 21.18
CA CYS A 304 3.96 -5.38 22.49
C CYS A 304 3.16 -4.07 22.41
N TYR A 305 3.38 -3.30 21.34
CA TYR A 305 2.66 -2.06 21.08
C TYR A 305 1.24 -2.35 20.60
N ILE A 306 1.10 -3.21 19.58
CA ILE A 306 -0.20 -3.50 18.97
C ILE A 306 -1.15 -4.23 19.93
N SER A 307 -0.63 -5.01 20.90
CA SER A 307 -1.46 -5.69 21.90
C SER A 307 -2.33 -4.74 22.74
N LYS A 308 -2.01 -3.44 22.78
CA LYS A 308 -2.79 -2.40 23.48
C LYS A 308 -4.05 -1.95 22.71
N PHE A 309 -4.24 -2.46 21.50
CA PHE A 309 -5.32 -2.05 20.58
C PHE A 309 -6.40 -3.12 20.43
N ASP A 310 -6.53 -4.04 21.39
CA ASP A 310 -7.61 -5.03 21.39
C ASP A 310 -8.98 -4.35 21.33
N GLY A 311 -9.84 -4.83 20.43
CA GLY A 311 -11.16 -4.25 20.17
C GLY A 311 -11.16 -2.89 19.44
N LYS A 312 -9.99 -2.31 19.11
CA LYS A 312 -9.88 -0.99 18.46
C LYS A 312 -9.94 -1.10 16.94
N VAL A 313 -11.06 -1.58 16.40
CA VAL A 313 -11.26 -1.69 14.96
C VAL A 313 -11.15 -0.33 14.26
N PRO A 314 -10.74 -0.28 12.98
CA PRO A 314 -10.71 0.96 12.19
C PRO A 314 -12.04 1.71 12.21
N VAL A 315 -11.99 3.02 12.48
CA VAL A 315 -13.18 3.89 12.44
C VAL A 315 -13.43 4.35 11.01
N THR A 316 -12.37 4.73 10.31
CA THR A 316 -12.39 5.09 8.90
C THR A 316 -11.84 3.95 8.06
N ARG A 317 -12.36 3.78 6.85
CA ARG A 317 -11.92 2.74 5.91
C ARG A 317 -11.69 3.38 4.56
N LYS A 318 -10.64 2.95 3.89
CA LYS A 318 -10.30 3.45 2.57
C LYS A 318 -11.45 3.15 1.62
N TYR A 319 -11.95 4.19 0.96
CA TYR A 319 -13.08 4.09 0.05
C TYR A 319 -12.66 3.51 -1.31
N GLU A 320 -11.55 4.03 -1.87
CA GLU A 320 -10.88 3.50 -3.08
C GLU A 320 -9.35 3.74 -2.99
N ASN A 321 -8.56 3.02 -3.76
CA ASN A 321 -7.11 3.24 -3.85
C ASN A 321 -6.76 4.53 -4.61
N GLY A 322 -5.84 5.33 -4.04
CA GLY A 322 -5.29 6.52 -4.70
C GLY A 322 -6.06 7.82 -4.45
N TYR A 323 -6.96 7.87 -3.47
CA TYR A 323 -7.52 9.13 -2.96
C TYR A 323 -6.43 10.01 -2.38
N VAL A 324 -6.32 11.24 -2.90
CA VAL A 324 -5.46 12.28 -2.34
C VAL A 324 -6.28 13.34 -1.59
N THR A 325 -5.68 13.90 -0.55
CA THR A 325 -6.28 14.94 0.30
C THR A 325 -5.88 16.33 -0.19
N ARG A 326 -6.60 17.36 0.27
CA ARG A 326 -6.26 18.77 0.00
C ARG A 326 -4.86 19.15 0.45
N GLU A 327 -4.21 18.34 1.29
CA GLU A 327 -2.80 18.54 1.63
C GLU A 327 -1.88 18.59 0.42
N LYS A 328 -2.18 17.83 -0.64
CA LYS A 328 -1.48 17.95 -1.92
C LYS A 328 -1.55 19.35 -2.52
N LEU A 329 -2.73 19.96 -2.48
CA LEU A 329 -2.94 21.31 -3.02
C LEU A 329 -2.24 22.35 -2.15
N ARG A 330 -2.17 22.13 -0.82
CA ARG A 330 -1.39 22.98 0.08
C ARG A 330 0.11 22.87 -0.21
N GLN A 331 0.61 21.68 -0.49
CA GLN A 331 2.00 21.47 -0.92
C GLN A 331 2.30 22.16 -2.25
N GLN A 332 1.37 22.14 -3.22
CA GLN A 332 1.49 22.93 -4.44
C GLN A 332 1.54 24.44 -4.18
N LEU A 333 0.73 24.96 -3.26
CA LEU A 333 0.80 26.37 -2.84
C LEU A 333 2.16 26.74 -2.23
N ALA A 334 2.76 25.83 -1.46
CA ALA A 334 4.08 26.05 -0.85
C ALA A 334 5.21 26.16 -1.90
N LEU A 335 5.03 25.63 -3.12
CA LEU A 335 6.03 25.75 -4.19
C LEU A 335 6.26 27.20 -4.64
N PHE A 336 5.29 28.09 -4.44
CA PHE A 336 5.41 29.52 -4.76
C PHE A 336 6.25 30.30 -3.74
N GLU A 337 6.65 29.66 -2.63
CA GLU A 337 7.47 30.29 -1.62
C GLU A 337 8.96 30.22 -2.01
N ARG A 338 9.67 31.33 -1.87
CA ARG A 338 11.10 31.42 -2.23
C ARG A 338 11.95 30.48 -1.38
N ASP A 339 11.61 30.34 -0.11
CA ASP A 339 12.33 29.44 0.80
C ASP A 339 12.17 27.98 0.37
N THR A 340 10.98 27.55 -0.05
CA THR A 340 10.77 26.19 -0.60
C THR A 340 11.63 25.93 -1.82
N PHE A 341 11.73 26.91 -2.72
CA PHE A 341 12.60 26.80 -3.90
C PHE A 341 14.09 26.72 -3.55
N GLU A 342 14.56 27.51 -2.57
CA GLU A 342 15.96 27.46 -2.17
C GLU A 342 16.31 26.12 -1.51
N HIS A 343 15.44 25.59 -0.64
CA HIS A 343 15.60 24.24 -0.10
C HIS A 343 15.67 23.17 -1.19
N TYR A 344 14.82 23.27 -2.23
CA TYR A 344 14.90 22.38 -3.40
C TYR A 344 16.28 22.46 -4.06
N ARG A 345 16.79 23.67 -4.34
CA ARG A 345 18.10 23.85 -4.98
C ARG A 345 19.22 23.26 -4.16
N GLU A 346 19.28 23.59 -2.87
CA GLU A 346 20.27 23.08 -1.93
C GLU A 346 20.23 21.56 -1.88
N ALA A 347 19.04 20.96 -1.73
CA ALA A 347 18.88 19.52 -1.68
C ALA A 347 19.38 18.82 -2.96
N ARG A 348 19.10 19.38 -4.15
CA ARG A 348 19.58 18.83 -5.42
C ARG A 348 21.09 18.97 -5.59
N MET A 349 21.67 20.07 -5.11
CA MET A 349 23.13 20.24 -5.08
C MET A 349 23.80 19.22 -4.16
N THR A 350 23.32 19.07 -2.93
CA THR A 350 23.84 18.08 -1.97
C THR A 350 23.68 16.64 -2.48
N TYR A 351 22.55 16.32 -3.11
CA TYR A 351 22.35 15.03 -3.76
C TYR A 351 23.43 14.76 -4.82
N ASN A 352 23.66 15.72 -5.73
CA ASN A 352 24.63 15.58 -6.81
C ASN A 352 26.06 15.45 -6.31
N GLU A 353 26.43 16.23 -5.30
CA GLU A 353 27.75 16.13 -4.66
C GLU A 353 27.96 14.73 -4.09
N LYS A 354 27.01 14.24 -3.29
CA LYS A 354 27.11 12.91 -2.68
C LYS A 354 27.14 11.80 -3.74
N LEU A 355 26.32 11.90 -4.79
CA LEU A 355 26.33 10.95 -5.89
C LEU A 355 27.70 10.86 -6.57
N MET A 356 28.38 12.00 -6.78
CA MET A 356 29.71 12.01 -7.39
C MET A 356 30.78 11.42 -6.47
N GLU A 357 30.67 11.59 -5.15
CA GLU A 357 31.53 10.89 -4.19
C GLU A 357 31.36 9.37 -4.30
N LEU A 358 30.12 8.88 -4.32
CA LEU A 358 29.82 7.46 -4.41
C LEU A 358 30.30 6.84 -5.73
N LYS A 359 30.12 7.56 -6.86
CA LYS A 359 30.65 7.13 -8.17
C LYS A 359 32.17 7.00 -8.15
N ARG A 360 32.87 7.97 -7.54
CA ARG A 360 34.33 7.92 -7.40
C ARG A 360 34.77 6.74 -6.55
N GLU A 361 34.06 6.45 -5.45
CA GLU A 361 34.35 5.28 -4.60
C GLU A 361 34.24 3.97 -5.39
N VAL A 362 33.19 3.83 -6.23
CA VAL A 362 33.04 2.68 -7.13
C VAL A 362 34.18 2.59 -8.15
N GLU A 363 34.56 3.71 -8.76
CA GLU A 363 35.68 3.78 -9.71
C GLU A 363 37.02 3.37 -9.04
N ASP A 364 37.28 3.85 -7.82
CA ASP A 364 38.49 3.54 -7.06
C ASP A 364 38.56 2.05 -6.68
N LEU A 365 37.44 1.45 -6.27
CA LEU A 365 37.36 0.01 -6.00
C LEU A 365 37.63 -0.82 -7.25
N ASN A 366 37.00 -0.45 -8.38
CA ASN A 366 37.22 -1.12 -9.66
C ASN A 366 38.68 -0.99 -10.14
N ALA A 367 39.27 0.20 -10.03
CA ALA A 367 40.68 0.44 -10.38
C ALA A 367 41.64 -0.37 -9.51
N ALA A 368 41.27 -0.61 -8.24
CA ALA A 368 42.00 -1.47 -7.32
C ALA A 368 41.73 -2.97 -7.50
N GLY A 369 40.87 -3.38 -8.44
CA GLY A 369 40.46 -4.77 -8.64
C GLY A 369 39.70 -5.38 -7.46
N LYS A 370 39.05 -4.53 -6.64
CA LYS A 370 38.26 -4.95 -5.48
C LYS A 370 36.79 -5.13 -5.87
N GLU A 371 36.11 -6.05 -5.18
CA GLU A 371 34.67 -6.22 -5.31
C GLU A 371 33.93 -4.96 -4.81
N VAL A 372 32.96 -4.51 -5.59
CA VAL A 372 32.09 -3.37 -5.26
C VAL A 372 30.86 -3.91 -4.53
N PRO A 373 30.58 -3.49 -3.28
CA PRO A 373 29.37 -3.90 -2.58
C PRO A 373 28.11 -3.54 -3.37
N GLY A 374 27.16 -4.47 -3.49
CA GLY A 374 25.91 -4.25 -4.24
C GLY A 374 25.12 -3.04 -3.73
N ASP A 375 25.16 -2.79 -2.42
CA ASP A 375 24.54 -1.62 -1.79
C ASP A 375 25.18 -0.28 -2.21
N LEU A 376 26.52 -0.23 -2.29
CA LEU A 376 27.24 0.94 -2.82
C LEU A 376 26.89 1.15 -4.29
N MET A 377 26.85 0.06 -5.06
CA MET A 377 26.54 0.12 -6.48
C MET A 377 25.12 0.66 -6.74
N GLY A 378 24.13 0.22 -5.94
CA GLY A 378 22.77 0.73 -5.99
C GLY A 378 22.67 2.24 -5.69
N GLN A 379 23.52 2.78 -4.82
CA GLN A 379 23.56 4.22 -4.53
C GLN A 379 24.31 5.05 -5.58
N ALA A 380 25.30 4.46 -6.27
CA ALA A 380 26.14 5.15 -7.23
C ALA A 380 25.56 5.21 -8.66
N TRP A 381 24.58 4.37 -8.98
CA TRP A 381 24.04 4.26 -10.35
C TRP A 381 22.92 5.25 -10.77
N PRO A 382 22.27 6.03 -9.89
CA PRO A 382 21.36 7.08 -10.32
C PRO A 382 22.03 8.17 -11.20
N GLN A 383 21.20 8.91 -11.93
CA GLN A 383 21.65 10.09 -12.67
C GLN A 383 21.69 11.34 -11.78
N PRO A 384 22.65 12.26 -12.02
CA PRO A 384 22.63 13.56 -11.38
C PRO A 384 21.33 14.30 -11.69
N GLN A 385 20.82 15.01 -10.69
CA GLN A 385 19.60 15.80 -10.80
C GLN A 385 19.90 17.14 -11.46
N LYS A 386 19.02 17.59 -12.35
CA LYS A 386 19.07 18.95 -12.86
C LYS A 386 18.63 19.93 -11.77
N VAL A 387 19.48 20.90 -11.45
CA VAL A 387 19.08 22.05 -10.61
C VAL A 387 18.36 23.04 -11.52
N MET A 388 17.06 23.21 -11.31
CA MET A 388 16.20 24.06 -12.14
C MET A 388 16.22 25.51 -11.66
N GLU A 389 16.09 26.44 -12.59
CA GLU A 389 15.76 27.83 -12.29
C GLU A 389 14.29 27.96 -11.86
N TYR A 390 13.93 29.04 -11.17
CA TYR A 390 12.63 29.17 -10.50
C TYR A 390 11.42 28.94 -11.42
N GLU A 391 11.43 29.54 -12.61
CA GLU A 391 10.31 29.40 -13.56
C GLU A 391 10.23 27.98 -14.16
N GLU A 392 11.38 27.35 -14.39
CA GLU A 392 11.41 25.96 -14.85
C GLU A 392 10.90 25.02 -13.75
N TYR A 393 11.32 25.27 -12.51
CA TYR A 393 10.86 24.57 -11.32
C TYR A 393 9.33 24.64 -11.17
N LEU A 394 8.74 25.85 -11.17
CA LEU A 394 7.27 25.98 -11.07
C LEU A 394 6.56 25.28 -12.22
N ASN A 395 7.04 25.42 -13.45
CA ASN A 395 6.45 24.76 -14.60
C ASN A 395 6.55 23.24 -14.52
N SER A 396 7.66 22.69 -14.02
CA SER A 396 7.85 21.23 -13.92
C SER A 396 6.84 20.57 -12.98
N TYR A 397 6.44 21.25 -11.90
CA TYR A 397 5.52 20.71 -10.91
C TYR A 397 4.06 21.09 -11.15
N LEU A 398 3.78 22.28 -11.67
CA LEU A 398 2.42 22.84 -11.67
C LEU A 398 1.76 22.89 -13.03
N LYS A 399 2.51 22.77 -14.13
CA LYS A 399 1.98 23.03 -15.49
C LYS A 399 0.73 22.21 -15.79
N ARG A 400 0.79 20.90 -15.55
CA ARG A 400 -0.31 19.97 -15.84
C ARG A 400 -1.58 20.34 -15.07
N ASP A 401 -1.46 20.57 -13.76
CA ASP A 401 -2.61 20.80 -12.90
C ASP A 401 -3.17 22.22 -13.07
N ARG A 402 -2.30 23.19 -13.35
CA ARG A 402 -2.67 24.54 -13.82
C ARG A 402 -3.51 24.49 -15.10
N GLU A 403 -3.05 23.75 -16.11
CA GLU A 403 -3.76 23.62 -17.39
C GLU A 403 -5.12 22.95 -17.21
N ARG A 404 -5.20 21.92 -16.34
CA ARG A 404 -6.46 21.28 -15.96
C ARG A 404 -7.42 22.21 -15.22
N ALA A 405 -6.90 23.11 -14.39
CA ALA A 405 -7.69 24.13 -13.72
C ALA A 405 -8.17 25.25 -14.66
N GLY A 406 -7.67 25.27 -15.91
CA GLY A 406 -8.00 26.31 -16.89
C GLY A 406 -7.27 27.63 -16.65
N CYS A 407 -6.21 27.63 -15.84
CA CYS A 407 -5.40 28.82 -15.55
C CYS A 407 -4.34 29.04 -16.64
N SER A 408 -4.18 30.28 -17.08
CA SER A 408 -3.27 30.67 -18.15
C SER A 408 -1.79 30.76 -17.71
N ASP A 409 -1.55 31.11 -16.45
CA ASP A 409 -0.23 31.25 -15.84
C ASP A 409 -0.18 30.73 -14.39
N ALA A 410 1.03 30.69 -13.82
CA ALA A 410 1.27 30.14 -12.49
C ALA A 410 0.66 31.02 -11.38
N GLU A 411 0.61 32.34 -11.53
CA GLU A 411 0.06 33.23 -10.50
C GLU A 411 -1.48 33.17 -10.51
N GLU A 412 -2.11 33.08 -11.67
CA GLU A 412 -3.55 32.80 -11.77
C GLU A 412 -3.91 31.49 -11.06
N TYR A 413 -3.09 30.45 -11.23
CA TYR A 413 -3.28 29.18 -10.54
C TYR A 413 -3.08 29.28 -9.03
N ARG A 414 -2.09 30.06 -8.58
CA ARG A 414 -1.89 30.33 -7.16
C ARG A 414 -3.11 31.00 -6.53
N VAL A 415 -3.69 31.99 -7.22
CA VAL A 415 -4.92 32.67 -6.78
C VAL A 415 -6.09 31.67 -6.75
N TYR A 416 -6.26 30.87 -7.81
CA TYR A 416 -7.27 29.83 -7.88
C TYR A 416 -7.19 28.85 -6.70
N LEU A 417 -5.99 28.35 -6.37
CA LEU A 417 -5.80 27.45 -5.23
C LEU A 417 -6.19 28.12 -3.91
N LYS A 418 -5.76 29.38 -3.68
CA LYS A 418 -6.09 30.14 -2.45
C LYS A 418 -7.59 30.39 -2.29
N GLU A 419 -8.26 30.81 -3.35
CA GLU A 419 -9.69 31.14 -3.31
C GLU A 419 -10.62 29.92 -3.20
N ASN A 420 -10.10 28.73 -3.50
CA ASN A 420 -10.90 27.51 -3.56
C ASN A 420 -10.47 26.43 -2.54
N MET A 421 -9.42 26.67 -1.75
CA MET A 421 -8.86 25.67 -0.83
C MET A 421 -9.93 25.01 0.06
N ASP A 422 -10.82 25.81 0.63
CA ASP A 422 -11.86 25.34 1.53
C ASP A 422 -12.98 24.56 0.82
N TYR A 423 -13.03 24.60 -0.51
CA TYR A 423 -14.13 24.04 -1.31
C TYR A 423 -13.69 22.89 -2.22
N PHE A 424 -12.41 22.50 -2.21
CA PHE A 424 -11.97 21.35 -2.97
C PHE A 424 -12.50 20.04 -2.37
N TYR A 425 -12.97 19.15 -3.24
CA TYR A 425 -13.29 17.76 -2.94
C TYR A 425 -12.88 16.87 -4.12
N GLY A 426 -12.85 15.55 -3.90
CA GLY A 426 -12.48 14.57 -4.93
C GLY A 426 -11.05 14.08 -4.77
N GLY A 427 -10.24 14.14 -5.82
CA GLY A 427 -8.88 13.61 -5.76
C GLY A 427 -8.79 12.10 -6.00
N THR A 428 -9.75 11.53 -6.73
CA THR A 428 -9.68 10.15 -7.24
C THR A 428 -8.68 10.06 -8.39
N GLY A 429 -7.52 9.43 -8.19
CA GLY A 429 -6.55 9.08 -9.25
C GLY A 429 -6.14 10.24 -10.18
N ASN A 430 -4.93 10.77 -9.97
CA ASN A 430 -4.31 11.89 -10.72
C ASN A 430 -4.77 13.32 -10.36
N PHE A 431 -4.85 13.69 -9.06
CA PHE A 431 -5.15 15.08 -8.63
C PHE A 431 -6.48 15.65 -9.18
N SER A 432 -7.51 14.80 -9.33
CA SER A 432 -8.82 15.15 -9.89
C SER A 432 -9.71 15.96 -8.91
N PHE A 433 -9.14 17.00 -8.30
CA PHE A 433 -9.89 17.89 -7.41
C PHE A 433 -10.91 18.72 -8.18
N ARG A 434 -12.06 18.94 -7.56
CA ARG A 434 -13.13 19.80 -8.06
C ARG A 434 -13.54 20.78 -6.97
N VAL A 435 -13.94 21.97 -7.38
CA VAL A 435 -14.55 22.94 -6.47
C VAL A 435 -16.01 22.57 -6.26
N ASP A 436 -16.41 22.38 -5.02
CA ASP A 436 -17.81 22.24 -4.63
C ASP A 436 -18.51 23.59 -4.76
N ARG A 437 -19.20 23.80 -5.88
CA ARG A 437 -19.93 25.04 -6.14
C ARG A 437 -21.13 25.23 -5.22
N ASP A 438 -21.75 24.14 -4.76
CA ASP A 438 -22.90 24.20 -3.87
C ASP A 438 -22.45 24.72 -2.50
N LEU A 439 -21.41 24.13 -1.92
CA LEU A 439 -20.82 24.61 -0.65
C LEU A 439 -20.18 25.98 -0.76
N LYS A 440 -19.51 26.29 -1.89
CA LYS A 440 -18.96 27.63 -2.14
C LYS A 440 -20.04 28.71 -2.22
N GLN A 441 -21.18 28.42 -2.84
CA GLN A 441 -22.32 29.34 -2.87
C GLN A 441 -22.92 29.56 -1.48
N LEU A 442 -22.89 28.53 -0.63
CA LEU A 442 -23.36 28.60 0.75
C LEU A 442 -22.33 29.25 1.70
N GLY A 443 -21.09 29.43 1.28
CA GLY A 443 -20.01 29.95 2.13
C GLY A 443 -19.61 29.00 3.24
N ILE A 444 -19.75 27.69 3.03
CA ILE A 444 -19.46 26.64 4.02
C ILE A 444 -18.30 25.79 3.50
N ALA A 445 -17.26 25.60 4.31
CA ALA A 445 -16.11 24.80 3.92
C ALA A 445 -16.45 23.29 3.83
N VAL A 446 -15.79 22.59 2.91
CA VAL A 446 -15.79 21.12 2.85
C VAL A 446 -15.25 20.56 4.16
N GLY A 447 -16.05 19.72 4.81
CA GLY A 447 -15.77 19.13 6.12
C GLY A 447 -16.32 19.89 7.32
N ASP A 448 -16.98 21.04 7.13
CA ASP A 448 -17.78 21.69 8.19
C ASP A 448 -19.16 21.02 8.29
N VAL A 449 -19.53 20.55 9.50
CA VAL A 449 -20.81 19.87 9.76
C VAL A 449 -22.02 20.75 9.43
N LYS A 450 -21.87 22.08 9.44
CA LYS A 450 -22.90 23.02 8.95
C LYS A 450 -23.31 22.75 7.51
N GLY A 451 -22.45 22.12 6.71
CA GLY A 451 -22.76 21.69 5.35
C GLY A 451 -23.88 20.65 5.34
N LEU A 452 -23.87 19.71 6.29
CA LEU A 452 -24.97 18.74 6.45
C LEU A 452 -26.22 19.42 6.97
N GLU A 453 -26.11 20.27 8.01
CA GLU A 453 -27.25 21.02 8.56
C GLU A 453 -27.99 21.79 7.45
N ARG A 454 -27.23 22.55 6.65
CA ARG A 454 -27.79 23.34 5.55
C ARG A 454 -28.36 22.45 4.45
N ALA A 455 -27.73 21.32 4.14
CA ALA A 455 -28.25 20.39 3.14
C ALA A 455 -29.61 19.79 3.56
N ILE A 456 -29.81 19.53 4.85
CA ILE A 456 -31.08 19.03 5.40
C ILE A 456 -32.18 20.11 5.30
N GLU A 457 -31.88 21.36 5.67
CA GLU A 457 -32.82 22.47 5.53
C GLU A 457 -33.29 22.66 4.08
N LEU A 458 -32.37 22.50 3.12
CA LEU A 458 -32.67 22.65 1.71
C LEU A 458 -33.65 21.60 1.17
N LEU A 459 -33.81 20.44 1.83
CA LEU A 459 -34.76 19.39 1.44
C LEU A 459 -36.23 19.83 1.51
N GLU A 460 -36.52 20.85 2.32
CA GLU A 460 -37.86 21.44 2.52
C GLU A 460 -38.11 22.68 1.64
N GLY A 461 -37.11 23.08 0.84
CA GLY A 461 -37.13 24.26 -0.01
C GLY A 461 -37.78 24.05 -1.39
N SER A 462 -37.42 24.93 -2.33
CA SER A 462 -37.81 24.77 -3.75
C SER A 462 -37.28 23.45 -4.34
N PRO A 463 -37.78 23.00 -5.51
CA PRO A 463 -37.21 21.84 -6.19
C PRO A 463 -35.69 21.95 -6.44
N GLU A 464 -35.17 23.13 -6.79
CA GLU A 464 -33.72 23.33 -6.98
C GLU A 464 -32.94 23.30 -5.66
N GLU A 465 -33.51 23.85 -4.58
CA GLU A 465 -32.92 23.76 -3.24
C GLU A 465 -32.87 22.31 -2.78
N ARG A 466 -33.97 21.58 -2.95
CA ARG A 466 -34.05 20.17 -2.60
C ARG A 466 -33.01 19.35 -3.35
N GLU A 467 -32.88 19.53 -4.66
CA GLU A 467 -31.88 18.81 -5.46
C GLU A 467 -30.45 19.11 -4.95
N LYS A 468 -30.17 20.37 -4.59
CA LYS A 468 -28.89 20.75 -3.97
C LYS A 468 -28.67 20.04 -2.64
N GLY A 469 -29.69 20.02 -1.76
CA GLY A 469 -29.65 19.31 -0.49
C GLY A 469 -29.36 17.82 -0.66
N GLU A 470 -30.08 17.16 -1.57
CA GLU A 470 -29.89 15.74 -1.90
C GLU A 470 -28.47 15.46 -2.42
N ARG A 471 -27.93 16.30 -3.33
CA ARG A 471 -26.55 16.17 -3.83
C ARG A 471 -25.51 16.31 -2.72
N LEU A 472 -25.68 17.27 -1.81
CA LEU A 472 -24.75 17.51 -0.70
C LEU A 472 -24.78 16.36 0.32
N LEU A 473 -25.96 15.87 0.68
CA LEU A 473 -26.12 14.73 1.58
C LEU A 473 -25.53 13.46 0.98
N ALA A 474 -25.84 13.16 -0.30
CA ALA A 474 -25.26 12.02 -1.00
C ALA A 474 -23.72 12.12 -1.11
N ARG A 475 -23.18 13.33 -1.26
CA ARG A 475 -21.74 13.56 -1.34
C ARG A 475 -21.04 13.38 0.01
N TYR A 476 -21.56 13.97 1.08
CA TYR A 476 -20.84 14.09 2.35
C TYR A 476 -21.31 13.14 3.47
N SER A 477 -22.42 12.42 3.30
CA SER A 477 -22.91 11.44 4.28
C SER A 477 -22.76 10.00 3.79
N MET A 478 -22.74 9.06 4.74
CA MET A 478 -22.85 7.61 4.52
C MET A 478 -24.29 7.10 4.65
N GLU A 479 -25.22 7.94 5.09
CA GLU A 479 -26.61 7.57 5.32
C GLU A 479 -27.49 7.88 4.10
N ASN A 480 -28.67 7.27 4.04
CA ASN A 480 -29.64 7.45 2.96
C ASN A 480 -31.07 7.47 3.50
N PHE A 481 -31.46 8.55 4.17
CA PHE A 481 -32.82 8.73 4.67
C PHE A 481 -33.75 9.33 3.61
N SER A 482 -35.03 8.99 3.67
CA SER A 482 -36.03 9.41 2.68
C SER A 482 -36.61 10.79 2.97
N THR A 483 -36.55 11.25 4.23
CA THR A 483 -37.19 12.49 4.68
C THR A 483 -36.24 13.40 5.45
N ALA A 484 -36.50 14.72 5.40
CA ALA A 484 -35.73 15.71 6.15
C ALA A 484 -35.82 15.49 7.67
N ALA A 485 -36.95 14.99 8.17
CA ALA A 485 -37.15 14.70 9.59
C ALA A 485 -36.25 13.55 10.09
N GLU A 486 -36.09 12.49 9.29
CA GLU A 486 -35.17 11.39 9.59
C GLU A 486 -33.71 11.88 9.60
N TRP A 487 -33.33 12.65 8.57
CA TRP A 487 -32.00 13.26 8.50
C TRP A 487 -31.69 14.13 9.72
N LYS A 488 -32.64 14.98 10.13
CA LYS A 488 -32.49 15.85 11.29
C LYS A 488 -32.36 15.04 12.59
N THR A 489 -33.21 14.03 12.78
CA THR A 489 -33.17 13.15 13.95
C THR A 489 -31.82 12.46 14.06
N TRP A 490 -31.32 11.92 12.94
CA TRP A 490 -29.98 11.32 12.89
C TRP A 490 -28.90 12.34 13.25
N LEU A 491 -28.89 13.51 12.60
CA LEU A 491 -27.84 14.50 12.81
C LEU A 491 -27.82 15.01 14.25
N ASP A 492 -28.99 15.31 14.84
CA ASP A 492 -29.11 15.74 16.24
C ASP A 492 -28.53 14.69 17.20
N GLU A 493 -28.65 13.41 16.88
CA GLU A 493 -28.08 12.33 17.66
C GLU A 493 -26.54 12.25 17.50
N VAL A 494 -26.05 12.26 16.25
CA VAL A 494 -24.64 11.96 15.94
C VAL A 494 -23.71 13.17 15.90
N ARG A 495 -24.23 14.40 15.96
CA ARG A 495 -23.49 15.63 15.64
C ARG A 495 -22.10 15.71 16.27
N ASP A 496 -22.03 15.49 17.58
CA ASP A 496 -20.79 15.67 18.36
C ASP A 496 -19.81 14.51 18.22
N ARG A 497 -20.25 13.39 17.62
CA ARG A 497 -19.42 12.20 17.34
C ARG A 497 -19.00 12.09 15.88
N LEU A 498 -19.47 12.97 14.99
CA LEU A 498 -19.04 12.99 13.60
C LEU A 498 -17.56 13.43 13.46
N ILE A 499 -16.86 12.76 12.56
CA ILE A 499 -15.58 13.18 11.98
C ILE A 499 -15.68 13.27 10.49
N PHE A 500 -14.86 14.11 9.87
CA PHE A 500 -14.75 14.20 8.42
C PHE A 500 -13.48 13.50 7.95
N SER A 501 -13.57 12.74 6.86
CA SER A 501 -12.40 12.13 6.23
C SER A 501 -12.35 12.39 4.74
N GLU A 502 -11.32 13.12 4.29
CA GLU A 502 -10.96 13.30 2.89
C GLU A 502 -10.42 11.99 2.28
N ALA A 503 -9.57 11.29 3.02
CA ALA A 503 -8.93 10.04 2.59
C ALA A 503 -9.93 8.90 2.34
N CYS A 504 -11.11 9.01 2.96
CA CYS A 504 -12.18 8.00 2.88
C CYS A 504 -13.39 8.52 2.10
N GLY A 505 -13.15 9.32 1.06
CA GLY A 505 -14.18 9.72 0.10
C GLY A 505 -14.89 11.04 0.42
N TYR A 506 -14.30 11.90 1.26
CA TYR A 506 -14.89 13.17 1.70
C TYR A 506 -16.23 12.94 2.42
N LYS A 507 -16.21 12.09 3.46
CA LYS A 507 -17.41 11.66 4.17
C LYS A 507 -17.37 12.04 5.65
N PHE A 508 -18.53 12.40 6.19
CA PHE A 508 -18.76 12.40 7.63
C PHE A 508 -19.02 10.97 8.11
N VAL A 509 -18.32 10.59 9.18
CA VAL A 509 -18.37 9.26 9.79
C VAL A 509 -18.68 9.43 11.28
N ASP A 510 -19.66 8.70 11.77
CA ASP A 510 -19.90 8.57 13.22
C ASP A 510 -18.76 7.74 13.83
N LYS A 511 -17.95 8.35 14.72
CA LYS A 511 -16.83 7.71 15.40
C LYS A 511 -17.19 6.41 16.13
N VAL A 512 -18.41 6.30 16.64
CA VAL A 512 -18.85 5.13 17.43
C VAL A 512 -19.24 3.99 16.51
N LYS A 513 -19.95 4.30 15.42
CA LYS A 513 -20.39 3.32 14.41
C LYS A 513 -19.24 2.88 13.50
N GLY A 514 -18.34 3.81 13.18
CA GLY A 514 -17.32 3.63 12.15
C GLY A 514 -17.91 3.43 10.75
N MET A 515 -17.03 3.29 9.76
CA MET A 515 -17.40 2.90 8.41
C MET A 515 -17.61 1.38 8.35
N ALA A 516 -18.72 0.98 7.73
CA ALA A 516 -18.98 -0.42 7.41
C ALA A 516 -17.89 -0.97 6.47
N ILE A 517 -17.62 -2.27 6.58
CA ILE A 517 -16.79 -2.97 5.60
C ILE A 517 -17.55 -2.98 4.27
N ASN A 518 -16.91 -2.48 3.22
CA ASN A 518 -17.53 -2.45 1.90
C ASN A 518 -17.40 -3.83 1.27
N TRP A 519 -18.49 -4.60 1.27
CA TRP A 519 -18.57 -5.82 0.49
C TRP A 519 -18.63 -5.41 -0.98
N ILE A 520 -17.55 -5.68 -1.72
CA ILE A 520 -17.42 -5.28 -3.12
C ILE A 520 -18.65 -5.76 -3.90
N ASP A 521 -19.46 -4.80 -4.35
CA ASP A 521 -20.58 -5.07 -5.24
C ASP A 521 -20.01 -5.37 -6.64
N LYS A 522 -19.95 -6.67 -6.99
CA LYS A 522 -19.43 -7.17 -8.28
C LYS A 522 -20.24 -6.70 -9.50
N THR A 523 -21.30 -5.90 -9.32
CA THR A 523 -22.27 -5.58 -10.38
C THR A 523 -21.94 -4.34 -11.20
N GLN A 524 -20.94 -3.53 -10.81
CA GLN A 524 -20.59 -2.36 -11.61
C GLN A 524 -19.69 -2.72 -12.79
N GLY A 525 -20.26 -2.79 -13.99
CA GLY A 525 -19.52 -2.96 -15.23
C GLY A 525 -18.66 -1.73 -15.59
N GLY A 526 -17.58 -1.95 -16.36
CA GLY A 526 -16.68 -0.89 -16.85
C GLY A 526 -15.34 -0.81 -16.11
N VAL A 527 -14.47 0.10 -16.55
CA VAL A 527 -13.16 0.36 -15.91
C VAL A 527 -13.30 1.44 -14.83
N GLN A 528 -12.75 1.18 -13.65
CA GLN A 528 -12.87 2.03 -12.45
C GLN A 528 -11.50 2.28 -11.82
N GLN A 529 -11.40 3.11 -10.77
CA GLN A 529 -10.12 3.37 -10.10
C GLN A 529 -9.53 2.07 -9.51
N ASP A 530 -10.35 1.28 -8.81
CA ASP A 530 -9.92 0.03 -8.18
C ASP A 530 -9.84 -1.17 -9.13
N ASN A 531 -10.46 -1.06 -10.32
CA ASN A 531 -10.35 -2.03 -11.40
C ASN A 531 -10.16 -1.31 -12.74
N PRO A 532 -8.95 -0.76 -13.00
CA PRO A 532 -8.72 0.16 -14.11
C PRO A 532 -8.60 -0.54 -15.46
N VAL A 533 -8.67 -1.86 -15.52
CA VAL A 533 -8.54 -2.63 -16.76
C VAL A 533 -9.69 -3.60 -16.90
N SER A 534 -10.33 -3.58 -18.06
CA SER A 534 -11.26 -4.62 -18.48
C SER A 534 -10.60 -5.44 -19.59
N VAL A 535 -10.74 -6.76 -19.51
CA VAL A 535 -10.17 -7.67 -20.48
C VAL A 535 -11.29 -8.45 -21.15
N LEU A 536 -11.26 -8.48 -22.48
CA LEU A 536 -12.21 -9.22 -23.29
C LEU A 536 -11.43 -10.13 -24.23
N ALA A 537 -11.63 -11.44 -24.08
CA ALA A 537 -11.08 -12.43 -25.00
C ALA A 537 -12.19 -13.02 -25.85
N MET A 538 -12.00 -13.05 -27.17
CA MET A 538 -12.98 -13.63 -28.09
C MET A 538 -12.31 -14.26 -29.30
N ARG A 539 -12.91 -15.32 -29.84
CA ARG A 539 -12.49 -15.91 -31.11
C ARG A 539 -13.23 -15.24 -32.26
N ILE A 540 -12.49 -14.72 -33.24
CA ILE A 540 -13.00 -14.19 -34.50
C ILE A 540 -12.34 -14.95 -35.65
N GLY A 541 -13.08 -15.86 -36.27
CA GLY A 541 -12.57 -16.67 -37.38
C GLY A 541 -11.37 -17.52 -36.95
N LYS A 542 -10.19 -17.27 -37.54
CA LYS A 542 -8.93 -17.99 -37.23
C LYS A 542 -8.04 -17.25 -36.25
N GLU A 543 -8.59 -16.30 -35.50
CA GLU A 543 -7.84 -15.51 -34.54
C GLU A 543 -8.56 -15.50 -33.19
N ILE A 544 -7.80 -15.56 -32.11
CA ILE A 544 -8.26 -15.19 -30.77
C ILE A 544 -7.74 -13.79 -30.51
N GLN A 545 -8.65 -12.86 -30.19
CA GLN A 545 -8.32 -11.49 -29.85
C GLN A 545 -8.50 -11.30 -28.35
N VAL A 546 -7.45 -10.81 -27.68
CA VAL A 546 -7.45 -10.47 -26.26
C VAL A 546 -7.27 -8.97 -26.15
N GLN A 547 -8.34 -8.28 -25.77
CA GLN A 547 -8.42 -6.83 -25.73
C GLN A 547 -8.39 -6.35 -24.28
N PHE A 548 -7.42 -5.50 -23.99
CA PHE A 548 -7.34 -4.75 -22.75
C PHE A 548 -7.87 -3.34 -23.01
N THR A 549 -8.80 -2.89 -22.19
CA THR A 549 -9.28 -1.50 -22.16
C THR A 549 -8.96 -0.91 -20.80
N MET A 550 -8.30 0.24 -20.78
CA MET A 550 -7.80 0.89 -19.57
C MET A 550 -8.58 2.17 -19.28
N LYS A 551 -8.83 2.44 -18.00
CA LYS A 551 -9.35 3.73 -17.51
C LYS A 551 -8.44 4.87 -17.97
N GLU A 552 -9.03 6.03 -18.26
CA GLU A 552 -8.25 7.21 -18.60
C GLU A 552 -7.22 7.55 -17.51
N GLY A 553 -5.98 7.80 -17.92
CA GLY A 553 -4.83 8.04 -17.03
C GLY A 553 -4.11 6.77 -16.57
N PHE A 554 -4.68 5.58 -16.76
CA PHE A 554 -4.01 4.31 -16.45
C PHE A 554 -3.30 3.71 -17.66
N HIS A 555 -2.24 2.97 -17.37
CA HIS A 555 -1.45 2.21 -18.34
C HIS A 555 -1.07 0.83 -17.81
N ILE A 556 -0.75 -0.09 -18.72
CA ILE A 556 -0.16 -1.41 -18.42
C ILE A 556 1.19 -1.56 -19.14
N TYR A 557 2.08 -2.40 -18.62
CA TYR A 557 3.46 -2.48 -19.11
C TYR A 557 3.63 -3.47 -20.26
N ALA A 558 4.28 -3.04 -21.34
CA ALA A 558 4.68 -3.86 -22.47
C ALA A 558 6.15 -4.31 -22.36
N ASN A 559 7.00 -3.51 -21.72
CA ASN A 559 8.42 -3.79 -21.49
C ASN A 559 8.92 -3.03 -20.25
N SER A 560 9.75 -3.66 -19.43
CA SER A 560 10.25 -3.15 -18.13
C SER A 560 11.55 -2.34 -18.22
N GLY A 561 12.17 -2.23 -19.40
CA GLY A 561 13.53 -1.73 -19.52
C GLY A 561 14.55 -2.66 -18.85
N GLU A 562 15.71 -2.11 -18.47
CA GLU A 562 16.85 -2.86 -17.91
C GLU A 562 16.73 -3.17 -16.40
N GLU A 563 15.86 -2.46 -15.66
CA GLU A 563 15.86 -2.49 -14.17
C GLU A 563 14.47 -2.46 -13.51
N GLY A 564 13.36 -2.38 -14.25
CA GLY A 564 12.03 -2.18 -13.67
C GLY A 564 11.45 -3.39 -12.93
N ALA A 565 10.89 -3.16 -11.72
CA ALA A 565 10.11 -4.15 -10.96
C ALA A 565 8.65 -4.29 -11.45
N TYR A 566 8.37 -3.91 -12.70
CA TYR A 566 7.02 -3.89 -13.26
C TYR A 566 6.56 -5.28 -13.69
N VAL A 567 5.28 -5.59 -13.48
CA VAL A 567 4.69 -6.81 -14.04
C VAL A 567 4.24 -6.54 -15.48
N LEU A 568 4.88 -7.23 -16.43
CA LEU A 568 4.59 -7.11 -17.85
C LEU A 568 3.27 -7.76 -18.21
N THR A 569 2.62 -7.19 -19.23
CA THR A 569 1.43 -7.74 -19.84
C THR A 569 1.80 -9.03 -20.58
N ASP A 570 1.23 -10.15 -20.14
CA ASP A 570 1.46 -11.48 -20.71
C ASP A 570 0.13 -12.19 -20.94
N VAL A 571 0.07 -13.00 -22.00
CA VAL A 571 -1.13 -13.76 -22.38
C VAL A 571 -0.72 -15.18 -22.77
N LYS A 572 -1.29 -16.16 -22.08
CA LYS A 572 -1.09 -17.59 -22.33
C LYS A 572 -2.43 -18.24 -22.69
N PHE A 573 -2.36 -19.27 -23.52
CA PHE A 573 -3.53 -19.99 -23.99
C PHE A 573 -3.40 -21.48 -23.72
N GLU A 574 -4.46 -22.09 -23.20
CA GLU A 574 -4.68 -23.53 -23.23
C GLU A 574 -5.72 -23.83 -24.30
N TYR A 575 -5.32 -24.61 -25.30
CA TYR A 575 -6.18 -24.93 -26.43
C TYR A 575 -6.91 -26.26 -26.18
N PRO A 576 -8.21 -26.34 -26.48
CA PRO A 576 -8.89 -27.61 -26.51
C PRO A 576 -8.37 -28.45 -27.67
N ARG A 577 -8.76 -29.72 -27.67
CA ARG A 577 -8.48 -30.62 -28.79
C ARG A 577 -8.96 -30.00 -30.11
N GLY A 578 -8.20 -30.22 -31.17
CA GLY A 578 -8.53 -29.72 -32.51
C GLY A 578 -8.31 -28.22 -32.74
N ILE A 579 -7.77 -27.48 -31.76
CA ILE A 579 -7.30 -26.10 -31.95
C ILE A 579 -5.81 -26.04 -31.62
N GLU A 580 -5.04 -25.41 -32.51
CA GLU A 580 -3.59 -25.25 -32.32
C GLU A 580 -3.16 -23.82 -32.69
N PRO A 581 -2.12 -23.25 -32.04
CA PRO A 581 -1.59 -21.96 -32.42
C PRO A 581 -1.01 -21.96 -33.83
N ASP A 582 -1.37 -20.97 -34.66
CA ASP A 582 -0.78 -20.74 -35.98
C ASP A 582 0.33 -19.67 -35.92
N GLY A 583 1.42 -20.02 -35.23
CA GLY A 583 2.53 -19.12 -34.98
C GLY A 583 2.41 -18.38 -33.64
N LYS A 584 3.22 -17.33 -33.49
CA LYS A 584 3.37 -16.59 -32.24
C LYS A 584 2.23 -15.60 -32.02
N LEU A 585 1.96 -15.31 -30.75
CA LEU A 585 1.12 -14.20 -30.32
C LEU A 585 1.62 -12.90 -30.96
N LYS A 586 0.73 -12.20 -31.65
CA LYS A 586 1.00 -10.89 -32.23
C LYS A 586 0.74 -9.84 -31.16
N VAL A 587 1.81 -9.17 -30.73
CA VAL A 587 1.78 -8.15 -29.69
C VAL A 587 2.07 -6.78 -30.33
N PRO A 588 1.17 -5.79 -30.20
CA PRO A 588 1.42 -4.43 -30.71
C PRO A 588 2.63 -3.77 -30.03
N GLU A 589 3.29 -2.84 -30.70
CA GLU A 589 4.37 -2.08 -30.08
C GLU A 589 3.82 -1.12 -29.01
N GLY A 590 4.46 -1.10 -27.84
CA GLY A 590 4.13 -0.17 -26.76
C GLY A 590 4.68 1.24 -27.00
N LYS A 591 4.00 2.24 -26.45
CA LYS A 591 4.46 3.65 -26.41
C LYS A 591 5.57 3.79 -25.37
N ALA A 592 6.58 4.62 -25.63
CA ALA A 592 7.57 4.97 -24.60
C ALA A 592 6.89 5.66 -23.42
N TYR A 593 7.22 5.25 -22.20
CA TYR A 593 6.68 5.87 -21.01
C TYR A 593 7.34 7.22 -20.77
N GLU A 594 6.55 8.24 -20.42
CA GLU A 594 7.06 9.61 -20.27
C GLU A 594 7.99 9.74 -19.07
N ALA A 595 7.75 8.99 -18.00
CA ALA A 595 8.62 9.01 -16.81
C ALA A 595 9.91 8.21 -16.99
N ASP A 596 9.93 7.21 -17.88
CA ASP A 596 11.12 6.44 -18.25
C ASP A 596 11.03 5.96 -19.70
N SER A 597 11.81 6.57 -20.58
CA SER A 597 11.79 6.28 -22.02
C SER A 597 12.27 4.86 -22.37
N LYS A 598 12.93 4.16 -21.44
CA LYS A 598 13.32 2.75 -21.60
C LYS A 598 12.15 1.79 -21.35
N VAL A 599 11.11 2.24 -20.64
CA VAL A 599 9.90 1.47 -20.36
C VAL A 599 8.89 1.69 -21.48
N LYS A 600 8.21 0.61 -21.89
CA LYS A 600 7.11 0.71 -22.87
C LYS A 600 5.79 0.34 -22.22
N ILE A 601 4.75 1.10 -22.55
CA ILE A 601 3.41 0.98 -21.95
C ILE A 601 2.31 0.95 -23.01
N TYR A 602 1.14 0.43 -22.63
CA TYR A 602 -0.12 0.57 -23.34
C TYR A 602 -1.06 1.48 -22.55
N GLU A 603 -1.74 2.39 -23.25
CA GLU A 603 -2.74 3.32 -22.70
C GLU A 603 -4.04 3.18 -23.49
N LYS A 604 -5.18 3.54 -22.88
CA LYS A 604 -6.54 3.49 -23.47
C LYS A 604 -7.00 2.07 -23.85
N LYS A 605 -6.40 1.46 -24.88
CA LYS A 605 -6.79 0.16 -25.40
C LYS A 605 -5.66 -0.50 -26.19
N VAL A 606 -5.50 -1.81 -26.01
CA VAL A 606 -4.59 -2.65 -26.80
C VAL A 606 -5.23 -4.01 -27.08
N THR A 607 -5.02 -4.55 -28.27
CA THR A 607 -5.49 -5.89 -28.65
C THR A 607 -4.31 -6.77 -29.05
N LEU A 608 -4.12 -7.87 -28.32
CA LEU A 608 -3.17 -8.93 -28.66
C LEU A 608 -3.91 -10.00 -29.45
N VAL A 609 -3.26 -10.56 -30.48
CA VAL A 609 -3.92 -11.46 -31.44
C VAL A 609 -3.16 -12.76 -31.57
N GLN A 610 -3.81 -13.87 -31.25
CA GLN A 610 -3.28 -15.22 -31.40
C GLN A 610 -3.93 -15.90 -32.61
N PRO A 611 -3.19 -16.08 -33.72
CA PRO A 611 -3.67 -16.88 -34.84
C PRO A 611 -3.82 -18.35 -34.43
N VAL A 612 -4.84 -19.03 -34.94
CA VAL A 612 -5.13 -20.45 -34.64
C VAL A 612 -5.53 -21.24 -35.89
N LYS A 613 -5.16 -22.52 -35.90
CA LYS A 613 -5.67 -23.54 -36.81
C LYS A 613 -6.80 -24.29 -36.13
N VAL A 614 -7.80 -24.66 -36.93
CA VAL A 614 -8.93 -25.48 -36.50
C VAL A 614 -8.92 -26.77 -37.30
N ILE A 615 -8.88 -27.89 -36.61
CA ILE A 615 -8.92 -29.23 -37.19
C ILE A 615 -10.40 -29.67 -37.19
N PRO A 616 -11.05 -29.78 -38.37
CA PRO A 616 -12.53 -29.80 -38.47
C PRO A 616 -13.27 -30.96 -37.79
N ALA A 617 -12.58 -32.02 -37.34
CA ALA A 617 -13.22 -33.24 -36.85
C ALA A 617 -13.36 -33.31 -35.31
N ASP A 618 -12.67 -32.45 -34.55
CA ASP A 618 -12.61 -32.57 -33.08
C ASP A 618 -12.42 -31.21 -32.38
N ASN A 619 -13.13 -30.16 -32.82
CA ASN A 619 -12.94 -28.78 -32.37
C ASN A 619 -13.91 -28.34 -31.25
N LYS A 620 -14.46 -29.26 -30.45
CA LYS A 620 -15.36 -28.90 -29.35
C LYS A 620 -14.56 -28.64 -28.07
N GLY A 621 -14.72 -27.46 -27.47
CA GLY A 621 -14.10 -27.15 -26.18
C GLY A 621 -13.95 -25.64 -25.94
N VAL A 622 -13.55 -25.28 -24.73
CA VAL A 622 -13.27 -23.90 -24.32
C VAL A 622 -11.77 -23.66 -24.47
N ILE A 623 -11.39 -22.52 -25.04
CA ILE A 623 -10.00 -22.05 -24.96
C ILE A 623 -9.87 -21.26 -23.66
N ILE A 624 -8.90 -21.61 -22.82
CA ILE A 624 -8.61 -20.85 -21.60
C ILE A 624 -7.53 -19.82 -21.93
N CYS A 625 -7.82 -18.55 -21.71
CA CYS A 625 -6.90 -17.44 -21.88
C CYS A 625 -6.48 -16.91 -20.52
N THR A 626 -5.26 -17.22 -20.07
CA THR A 626 -4.67 -16.65 -18.85
C THR A 626 -3.98 -15.33 -19.19
N VAL A 627 -4.46 -14.23 -18.62
CA VAL A 627 -3.83 -12.91 -18.79
C VAL A 627 -3.15 -12.50 -17.49
N THR A 628 -1.98 -11.86 -17.59
CA THR A 628 -1.28 -11.24 -16.46
C THR A 628 -0.91 -9.82 -16.83
N TYR A 629 -1.15 -8.85 -15.95
CA TYR A 629 -0.80 -7.45 -16.16
C TYR A 629 -0.70 -6.71 -14.83
N GLN A 630 -0.07 -5.54 -14.83
CA GLN A 630 -0.21 -4.57 -13.74
C GLN A 630 -0.58 -3.23 -14.32
N ALA A 631 -1.56 -2.57 -13.69
CA ALA A 631 -2.02 -1.26 -14.09
C ALA A 631 -1.51 -0.20 -13.12
N CYS A 632 -0.97 0.89 -13.65
CA CYS A 632 -0.56 2.05 -12.87
C CYS A 632 -1.10 3.34 -13.49
N ASP A 633 -1.31 4.36 -12.66
CA ASP A 633 -1.37 5.75 -13.07
C ASP A 633 -0.11 6.49 -12.58
N ASP A 634 -0.09 7.82 -12.66
CA ASP A 634 1.08 8.61 -12.25
C ASP A 634 1.32 8.58 -10.74
N MET A 635 0.33 8.14 -9.96
CA MET A 635 0.35 8.16 -8.50
C MET A 635 0.50 6.76 -7.90
N ILE A 636 -0.26 5.79 -8.40
CA ILE A 636 -0.43 4.47 -7.80
C ILE A 636 -0.30 3.35 -8.83
N CYS A 637 0.24 2.23 -8.36
CA CYS A 637 0.14 0.96 -9.05
C CYS A 637 -0.88 0.10 -8.32
N MET A 638 -1.83 -0.44 -9.07
CA MET A 638 -2.73 -1.46 -8.57
C MET A 638 -1.96 -2.75 -8.32
N PRO A 639 -2.49 -3.65 -7.48
CA PRO A 639 -1.97 -5.00 -7.44
C PRO A 639 -1.97 -5.60 -8.86
N PRO A 640 -0.91 -6.33 -9.24
CA PRO A 640 -0.91 -7.12 -10.47
C PRO A 640 -2.15 -7.99 -10.55
N VAL A 641 -2.75 -8.06 -11.74
CA VAL A 641 -3.86 -8.93 -12.07
C VAL A 641 -3.32 -10.15 -12.80
N THR A 642 -3.70 -11.34 -12.33
CA THR A 642 -3.72 -12.53 -13.17
C THR A 642 -5.14 -13.11 -13.12
N GLU A 643 -5.73 -13.39 -14.27
CA GLU A 643 -7.10 -13.93 -14.38
C GLU A 643 -7.22 -14.87 -15.59
N GLU A 644 -8.14 -15.83 -15.51
CA GLU A 644 -8.48 -16.74 -16.61
C GLU A 644 -9.78 -16.31 -17.27
N ILE A 645 -9.78 -16.28 -18.60
CA ILE A 645 -10.92 -15.88 -19.41
C ILE A 645 -11.27 -17.03 -20.35
N GLU A 646 -12.50 -17.52 -20.25
CA GLU A 646 -13.02 -18.53 -21.16
C GLU A 646 -13.37 -17.92 -22.51
N VAL A 647 -12.81 -18.48 -23.58
CA VAL A 647 -13.18 -18.16 -24.95
C VAL A 647 -13.97 -19.33 -25.51
N ILE A 648 -15.30 -19.16 -25.55
CA ILE A 648 -16.21 -20.16 -26.09
C ILE A 648 -15.94 -20.34 -27.58
N ASN A 649 -15.73 -21.60 -27.96
CA ASN A 649 -15.61 -21.97 -29.35
C ASN A 649 -17.00 -22.11 -29.99
N LEU A 650 -17.48 -21.06 -30.67
CA LEU A 650 -18.72 -21.10 -31.45
C LEU A 650 -18.57 -21.89 -32.75
#